data_AF-A0A5J4SG90-F1
#
_entry.id   AF-A0A5J4SG90-F1
#
_cell.length_a   1.000
_cell.length_b   1.000
_cell.length_c   1.000
_cell.angle_alpha   90.00
_cell.angle_beta   90.00
_cell.angle_gamma   90.00
#
_symmetry.space_group_name_H-M   'P 1'
#
loop_
_entity.id
_entity.type
_entity.pdbx_description
1 polymer ?
#
loop_
_entity_poly.entity_id
_entity_poly.type
_entity_poly.pdbx_seq_one_letter_code
_entity_poly.pdbx_strand_id
1 'polypeptide(L)'
;MKRISLCFICCLALCKVPALYAQSPSFDKLWKEVEKAEKKSLPQTVVKLTDDIFRKAEAERNSPQMLKAYTWRTKYQESLMPDSFYVHLAAWERWTDTAAEPLDRAVLHSLVAEMYADYAIANGWQLRGSTALDDELSADIREWSSNLFVQKVLEHTRAALQDSLLLLNTSSKTYIPFAETGETSSYYGHDMYHLLALRGTKALRNISSLSDKDSVVTAEASAIFHKMIDTYRKRNNRNAVVLATLDSLNWNGREVSEEQLDKLIAEYGNQEVCAEVYLAKAQYANRNRKYTDALRICNEAIAKYPKYKRANALENLKQEILNPHLTVNTSNQTYPNAELALTVNYRNLDGFTVEFHKVNLPALSPKLKVQPDKAFYKKYCRKVGSQHLSLPRPEGYSYQDTILTVKAPQTGVYLMRIVAGKTGVVVENLLYITGFKVLTCAIPDNQYEAAVLDAESGKPVPDALVRLFTEKKGELVEVKALLTDKDGKVRFPRMNESDYAGYTVEKNEDTDMPLQRIEISYVLNESVIDSPQMILLTDRALYRPGQTVYVKGIAYRSQTDTANVIAGKNYTLSLTDANRRKIGEKEVRTNEFGSFTAEFVLPSGGLNGEYYLKTKEGSASIRVEEYKRPTFDIVFAPQEGVYQLGDSLRVKGTVKTYSGVPIQEASVKYTVTRRSYTWLRLFNNDDTLLASGSVMPDEAGEFAVPLLLKGEKAANSFFTYQIEATVTNVVGETQTSAMSIAAGNRSLLLSAKIDKLICKENAGSVVFSAVNLMDMPVNVPGEYKLFPIAATNSPAYAGTFVSNVETSLSAWQSLPSGAYKLMVSATDEQGRKADYEQEVVLFSINDTHPPVDTKIWYYPVNTTFDASHPASFLFGTSEKDAYILTDIRCGNRRLESNVLHLSDSVMRFHYPYEEEYGDGLVLSFCFVKAGQLYRQQLSLEKKLPEKELKITREVFRDNLRPGQKEEWRFTVKTPQGLPAEAEMLTFMYDASLDKIWKNNNRTFQV
;
A
#
# COMPACT_ATOMS: atom_id res chain seq x y z
N MET A 1 95.90 14.15 -41.28
CA MET A 1 96.58 13.45 -40.17
C MET A 1 95.55 12.59 -39.42
N LYS A 2 95.82 11.28 -39.32
CA LYS A 2 95.32 10.23 -38.38
C LYS A 2 93.84 10.29 -37.91
N ARG A 3 92.92 9.43 -38.40
CA ARG A 3 92.56 8.04 -38.00
C ARG A 3 92.10 7.85 -36.54
N ILE A 4 90.89 7.29 -36.36
CA ILE A 4 90.40 6.22 -35.44
C ILE A 4 88.89 6.01 -35.77
N SER A 5 88.43 4.95 -36.48
CA SER A 5 87.89 3.63 -36.01
C SER A 5 86.74 3.75 -34.97
N LEU A 6 85.59 3.06 -34.98
CA LEU A 6 84.96 1.97 -35.74
C LEU A 6 83.48 1.88 -35.26
N CYS A 7 82.65 1.06 -35.93
CA CYS A 7 81.29 0.58 -35.57
C CYS A 7 80.10 1.54 -35.86
N PHE A 8 78.95 1.14 -36.44
CA PHE A 8 78.32 -0.18 -36.57
C PHE A 8 77.42 -0.24 -37.83
N ILE A 9 77.41 -1.45 -38.39
CA ILE A 9 76.86 -2.02 -39.62
C ILE A 9 75.35 -1.84 -39.89
N CYS A 10 75.01 -1.86 -41.19
CA CYS A 10 73.72 -2.17 -41.86
C CYS A 10 72.77 -1.01 -42.25
N CYS A 11 73.12 -0.34 -43.34
CA CYS A 11 72.19 0.33 -44.25
C CYS A 11 71.94 -0.55 -45.50
N LEU A 12 70.67 -0.57 -45.94
CA LEU A 12 70.19 -0.80 -47.30
C LEU A 12 70.13 -2.24 -47.83
N ALA A 13 69.00 -2.89 -47.53
CA ALA A 13 68.29 -3.73 -48.50
C ALA A 13 66.87 -3.15 -48.67
N LEU A 14 66.70 -2.30 -49.69
CA LEU A 14 65.43 -1.74 -50.16
C LEU A 14 64.66 -2.82 -50.92
N CYS A 15 63.68 -3.45 -50.26
CA CYS A 15 62.61 -4.20 -50.91
C CYS A 15 61.27 -3.51 -50.62
N LYS A 16 60.56 -3.24 -51.72
CA LYS A 16 59.18 -2.73 -51.75
C LYS A 16 58.24 -3.73 -51.06
N VAL A 17 57.51 -3.25 -50.04
CA VAL A 17 56.17 -3.72 -49.69
C VAL A 17 55.29 -2.47 -49.56
N PRO A 18 54.14 -2.39 -50.24
CA PRO A 18 53.27 -1.23 -50.10
C PRO A 18 52.69 -1.26 -48.67
N ALA A 19 52.92 -0.20 -47.90
CA ALA A 19 52.07 0.08 -46.76
C ALA A 19 50.68 0.41 -47.33
N LEU A 20 49.85 -0.63 -47.45
CA LEU A 20 48.40 -0.51 -47.50
C LEU A 20 48.00 0.37 -46.30
N TYR A 21 47.73 1.64 -46.54
CA TYR A 21 46.85 2.41 -45.69
C TYR A 21 45.50 1.68 -45.72
N ALA A 22 45.28 0.76 -44.78
CA ALA A 22 43.94 0.31 -44.48
C ALA A 22 43.16 1.56 -44.06
N GLN A 23 42.23 2.02 -44.90
CA GLN A 23 41.29 3.06 -44.49
C GLN A 23 40.62 2.59 -43.19
N SER A 24 40.81 3.37 -42.12
CA SER A 24 40.11 3.12 -40.86
C SER A 24 38.61 3.03 -41.13
N PRO A 25 37.89 2.01 -40.62
CA PRO A 25 36.47 1.85 -40.86
C PRO A 25 35.68 3.12 -40.48
N SER A 26 34.71 3.54 -41.29
CA SER A 26 33.84 4.66 -40.93
C SER A 26 33.04 4.36 -39.66
N PHE A 27 32.66 5.41 -38.91
CA PHE A 27 31.85 5.24 -37.69
C PHE A 27 30.55 4.49 -37.97
N ASP A 28 29.87 4.74 -39.10
CA ASP A 28 28.65 4.02 -39.48
C ASP A 28 28.86 2.52 -39.61
N LYS A 29 30.03 2.10 -40.12
CA LYS A 29 30.37 0.67 -40.23
C LYS A 29 30.64 0.07 -38.85
N LEU A 30 31.30 0.80 -37.95
CA LEU A 30 31.55 0.37 -36.59
C LEU A 30 30.24 0.25 -35.78
N TRP A 31 29.34 1.23 -35.88
CA TRP A 31 28.03 1.18 -35.22
C TRP A 31 27.14 0.05 -35.73
N LYS A 32 27.21 -0.32 -37.00
CA LYS A 32 26.50 -1.51 -37.53
C LYS A 32 26.98 -2.81 -36.89
N GLU A 33 28.27 -2.93 -36.57
CA GLU A 33 28.77 -4.11 -35.84
C GLU A 33 28.30 -4.11 -34.39
N VAL A 34 28.17 -2.94 -33.75
CA VAL A 34 27.54 -2.79 -32.43
C VAL A 34 26.08 -3.26 -32.48
N GLU A 35 25.26 -2.74 -33.39
CA GLU A 35 23.85 -3.15 -33.53
C GLU A 35 23.69 -4.67 -33.77
N LYS A 36 24.61 -5.26 -34.54
CA LYS A 36 24.63 -6.71 -34.79
C LYS A 36 24.97 -7.50 -33.53
N ALA A 37 25.87 -7.00 -32.69
CA ALA A 37 26.18 -7.60 -31.40
C ALA A 37 25.02 -7.45 -30.40
N GLU A 38 24.32 -6.31 -30.40
CA GLU A 38 23.11 -6.08 -29.58
C GLU A 38 21.98 -7.05 -29.96
N LYS A 39 21.69 -7.21 -31.26
CA LYS A 39 20.68 -8.17 -31.77
C LYS A 39 21.00 -9.63 -31.43
N LYS A 40 22.27 -9.94 -31.20
CA LYS A 40 22.74 -11.28 -30.78
C LYS A 40 22.89 -11.43 -29.27
N SER A 41 22.55 -10.39 -28.48
CA SER A 41 22.69 -10.37 -27.03
C SER A 41 24.12 -10.66 -26.54
N LEU A 42 25.12 -10.02 -27.17
CA LEU A 42 26.54 -10.18 -26.84
C LEU A 42 27.13 -8.93 -26.12
N PRO A 43 26.84 -8.72 -24.82
CA PRO A 43 27.15 -7.47 -24.11
C PRO A 43 28.66 -7.18 -24.01
N GLN A 44 29.51 -8.18 -23.76
CA GLN A 44 30.97 -8.00 -23.74
C GLN A 44 31.54 -7.59 -25.11
N THR A 45 30.92 -8.07 -26.20
CA THR A 45 31.31 -7.69 -27.56
C THR A 45 30.91 -6.24 -27.84
N VAL A 46 29.74 -5.82 -27.37
CA VAL A 46 29.31 -4.41 -27.45
C VAL A 46 30.29 -3.50 -26.71
N VAL A 47 30.67 -3.84 -25.47
CA VAL A 47 31.63 -3.07 -24.67
C VAL A 47 32.98 -2.91 -25.39
N LYS A 48 33.49 -3.98 -25.99
CA LYS A 48 34.75 -3.92 -26.76
C LYS A 48 34.62 -3.03 -28.00
N LEU A 49 33.56 -3.21 -28.79
CA LEU A 49 33.35 -2.45 -30.02
C LEU A 49 33.13 -0.95 -29.73
N THR A 50 32.43 -0.60 -28.65
CA THR A 50 32.22 0.79 -28.27
C THR A 50 33.48 1.41 -27.67
N ASP A 51 34.35 0.64 -27.01
CA ASP A 51 35.68 1.13 -26.60
C ASP A 51 36.56 1.47 -27.81
N ASP A 52 36.54 0.62 -28.85
CA ASP A 52 37.25 0.88 -30.10
C ASP A 52 36.72 2.15 -30.82
N ILE A 53 35.40 2.35 -30.83
CA ILE A 53 34.76 3.57 -31.35
C ILE A 53 35.18 4.79 -30.53
N PHE A 54 35.19 4.68 -29.19
CA PHE A 54 35.57 5.77 -28.30
C PHE A 54 37.01 6.23 -28.55
N ARG A 55 37.98 5.30 -28.63
CA ARG A 55 39.40 5.62 -28.90
C ARG A 55 39.60 6.28 -30.26
N LYS A 56 38.88 5.82 -31.28
CA LYS A 56 38.89 6.44 -32.61
C LYS A 56 38.31 7.86 -32.55
N ALA A 57 37.19 8.03 -31.87
CA ALA A 57 36.53 9.33 -31.72
C ALA A 57 37.39 10.32 -30.94
N GLU A 58 38.11 9.87 -29.92
CA GLU A 58 39.08 10.67 -29.17
C GLU A 58 40.26 11.12 -30.04
N ALA A 59 40.85 10.19 -30.82
CA ALA A 59 41.92 10.51 -31.76
C ALA A 59 41.50 11.52 -32.84
N GLU A 60 40.22 11.46 -33.27
CA GLU A 60 39.63 12.37 -34.26
C GLU A 60 38.99 13.63 -33.63
N ARG A 61 39.04 13.79 -32.30
CA ARG A 61 38.37 14.87 -31.55
C ARG A 61 36.89 15.02 -31.89
N ASN A 62 36.20 13.89 -32.03
CA ASN A 62 34.79 13.80 -32.39
C ASN A 62 33.92 13.57 -31.15
N SER A 63 33.65 14.63 -30.39
CA SER A 63 32.91 14.58 -29.13
C SER A 63 31.54 13.88 -29.22
N PRO A 64 30.73 14.07 -30.27
CA PRO A 64 29.46 13.34 -30.43
C PRO A 64 29.66 11.81 -30.47
N GLN A 65 30.66 11.34 -31.21
CA GLN A 65 30.96 9.90 -31.27
C GLN A 65 31.56 9.40 -29.95
N MET A 66 32.39 10.21 -29.28
CA MET A 66 32.93 9.88 -27.95
C MET A 66 31.81 9.69 -26.93
N LEU A 67 30.89 10.66 -26.82
CA LEU A 67 29.76 10.61 -25.89
C LEU A 67 28.88 9.39 -26.15
N LYS A 68 28.48 9.15 -27.41
CA LYS A 68 27.67 7.98 -27.77
C LYS A 68 28.35 6.65 -27.44
N ALA A 69 29.62 6.52 -27.80
CA ALA A 69 30.40 5.32 -27.55
C ALA A 69 30.53 5.05 -26.05
N TYR A 70 30.85 6.09 -25.27
CA TYR A 70 31.00 6.00 -23.83
C TYR A 70 29.69 5.62 -23.14
N THR A 71 28.57 6.28 -23.47
CA THR A 71 27.24 5.94 -22.91
C THR A 71 26.82 4.51 -23.21
N TRP A 72 27.04 4.01 -24.44
CA TRP A 72 26.75 2.60 -24.75
C TRP A 72 27.67 1.66 -23.98
N ARG A 73 28.96 1.98 -23.86
CA ARG A 73 29.92 1.18 -23.10
C ARG A 73 29.49 1.04 -21.63
N THR A 74 29.19 2.14 -20.95
CA THR A 74 28.81 2.15 -19.53
C THR A 74 27.49 1.42 -19.30
N LYS A 75 26.48 1.64 -20.15
CA LYS A 75 25.18 0.93 -20.08
C LYS A 75 25.34 -0.59 -20.07
N TYR A 76 26.17 -1.14 -20.96
CA TYR A 76 26.37 -2.58 -21.04
C TYR A 76 27.29 -3.11 -19.92
N GLN A 77 28.27 -2.33 -19.47
CA GLN A 77 29.10 -2.68 -18.31
C GLN A 77 28.26 -2.74 -17.03
N GLU A 78 27.36 -1.79 -16.81
CA GLU A 78 26.44 -1.77 -15.65
C GLU A 78 25.45 -2.94 -15.67
N SER A 79 24.98 -3.35 -16.85
CA SER A 79 24.12 -4.55 -16.99
C SER A 79 24.85 -5.86 -16.62
N LEU A 80 26.18 -5.88 -16.75
CA LEU A 80 27.02 -7.02 -16.40
C LEU A 80 27.48 -6.96 -14.93
N MET A 81 27.78 -5.77 -14.44
CA MET A 81 28.32 -5.50 -13.10
C MET A 81 27.70 -4.19 -12.57
N PRO A 82 26.61 -4.24 -11.79
CA PRO A 82 25.91 -3.04 -11.33
C PRO A 82 26.79 -2.02 -10.58
N ASP A 83 27.76 -2.50 -9.79
CA ASP A 83 28.69 -1.64 -9.03
C ASP A 83 29.62 -0.78 -9.92
N SER A 84 29.72 -1.09 -11.22
CA SER A 84 30.51 -0.28 -12.16
C SER A 84 29.95 1.14 -12.37
N PHE A 85 28.67 1.37 -12.03
CA PHE A 85 28.05 2.69 -12.07
C PHE A 85 28.85 3.76 -11.33
N TYR A 86 29.32 3.47 -10.11
CA TYR A 86 30.05 4.45 -9.28
C TYR A 86 31.38 4.87 -9.91
N VAL A 87 32.07 3.92 -10.54
CA VAL A 87 33.31 4.18 -11.27
C VAL A 87 33.03 5.03 -12.53
N HIS A 88 31.93 4.74 -13.23
CA HIS A 88 31.54 5.52 -14.40
C HIS A 88 31.12 6.94 -14.04
N LEU A 89 30.36 7.14 -12.96
CA LEU A 89 29.95 8.47 -12.49
C LEU A 89 31.17 9.35 -12.20
N ALA A 90 32.14 8.85 -11.43
CA ALA A 90 33.38 9.59 -11.15
C ALA A 90 34.17 9.92 -12.43
N ALA A 91 34.15 9.03 -13.43
CA ALA A 91 34.77 9.27 -14.72
C ALA A 91 34.02 10.33 -15.55
N TRP A 92 32.69 10.37 -15.49
CA TRP A 92 31.87 11.42 -16.11
C TRP A 92 32.11 12.79 -15.46
N GLU A 93 32.21 12.85 -14.13
CA GLU A 93 32.55 14.09 -13.40
C GLU A 93 33.92 14.61 -13.80
N ARG A 94 34.93 13.72 -13.79
CA ARG A 94 36.28 14.08 -14.22
C ARG A 94 36.32 14.57 -15.67
N TRP A 95 35.58 13.94 -16.57
CA TRP A 95 35.48 14.40 -17.95
C TRP A 95 34.83 15.79 -18.01
N THR A 96 33.78 16.02 -17.23
CA THR A 96 33.11 17.32 -17.11
C THR A 96 34.08 18.42 -16.67
N ASP A 97 34.91 18.16 -15.66
CA ASP A 97 35.87 19.14 -15.10
C ASP A 97 37.06 19.43 -16.03
N THR A 98 37.43 18.47 -16.87
CA THR A 98 38.63 18.56 -17.74
C THR A 98 38.32 18.88 -19.20
N ALA A 99 37.04 18.93 -19.59
CA ALA A 99 36.62 19.23 -20.95
C ALA A 99 37.01 20.66 -21.34
N ALA A 100 37.88 20.78 -22.35
CA ALA A 100 38.39 22.06 -22.84
C ALA A 100 37.32 22.84 -23.65
N GLU A 101 36.50 22.14 -24.42
CA GLU A 101 35.45 22.74 -25.25
C GLU A 101 34.25 23.15 -24.36
N PRO A 102 33.86 24.44 -24.33
CA PRO A 102 32.77 24.92 -23.49
C PRO A 102 31.43 24.22 -23.77
N LEU A 103 31.17 23.86 -25.02
CA LEU A 103 29.94 23.18 -25.43
C LEU A 103 29.90 21.72 -24.95
N ASP A 104 31.02 21.00 -25.05
CA ASP A 104 31.13 19.62 -24.54
C ASP A 104 30.91 19.59 -23.03
N ARG A 105 31.52 20.55 -22.32
CA ARG A 105 31.34 20.72 -20.87
C ARG A 105 29.89 20.99 -20.48
N ALA A 106 29.16 21.81 -21.25
CA ALA A 106 27.74 22.05 -21.00
C ALA A 106 26.89 20.78 -21.19
N VAL A 107 27.18 19.98 -22.24
CA VAL A 107 26.51 18.69 -22.48
C VAL A 107 26.84 17.69 -21.36
N LEU A 108 28.09 17.62 -20.93
CA LEU A 108 28.55 16.76 -19.84
C LEU A 108 27.87 17.10 -18.51
N HIS A 109 27.80 18.37 -18.14
CA HIS A 109 27.03 18.81 -16.96
C HIS A 109 25.55 18.37 -17.04
N SER A 110 24.92 18.45 -18.21
CA SER A 110 23.54 17.99 -18.40
C SER A 110 23.37 16.47 -18.24
N LEU A 111 24.40 15.69 -18.58
CA LEU A 111 24.38 14.23 -18.37
C LEU A 111 24.57 13.89 -16.90
N VAL A 112 25.54 14.51 -16.23
CA VAL A 112 25.80 14.30 -14.79
C VAL A 112 24.59 14.71 -13.94
N ALA A 113 23.91 15.82 -14.27
CA ALA A 113 22.66 16.22 -13.61
C ALA A 113 21.56 15.15 -13.70
N GLU A 114 21.40 14.53 -14.89
CA GLU A 114 20.41 13.44 -15.08
C GLU A 114 20.82 12.18 -14.31
N MET A 115 22.10 11.82 -14.30
CA MET A 115 22.61 10.67 -13.53
C MET A 115 22.35 10.82 -12.03
N TYR A 116 22.58 12.00 -11.47
CA TYR A 116 22.26 12.29 -10.07
C TYR A 116 20.76 12.20 -9.79
N ALA A 117 19.93 12.77 -10.68
CA ALA A 117 18.48 12.75 -10.52
C ALA A 117 17.89 11.33 -10.61
N ASP A 118 18.38 10.51 -11.55
CA ASP A 118 17.93 9.13 -11.74
C ASP A 118 18.35 8.24 -10.57
N TYR A 119 19.57 8.41 -10.04
CA TYR A 119 20.01 7.73 -8.83
C TYR A 119 19.12 8.09 -7.62
N ALA A 120 18.82 9.38 -7.45
CA ALA A 120 17.95 9.88 -6.39
C ALA A 120 16.53 9.27 -6.46
N ILE A 121 15.93 9.16 -7.65
CA ILE A 121 14.64 8.48 -7.81
C ILE A 121 14.73 7.01 -7.44
N ALA A 122 15.72 6.30 -7.98
CA ALA A 122 15.86 4.85 -7.79
C ALA A 122 16.00 4.48 -6.30
N ASN A 123 16.57 5.38 -5.49
CA ASN A 123 16.79 5.20 -4.06
C ASN A 123 15.85 6.06 -3.18
N GLY A 124 14.76 6.59 -3.75
CA GLY A 124 13.91 7.58 -3.09
C GLY A 124 13.23 7.12 -1.80
N TRP A 125 13.00 5.82 -1.60
CA TRP A 125 12.49 5.30 -0.31
C TRP A 125 13.53 5.52 0.80
N GLN A 126 14.78 5.13 0.55
CA GLN A 126 15.87 5.22 1.53
C GLN A 126 16.17 6.68 1.87
N LEU A 127 16.18 7.55 0.86
CA LEU A 127 16.51 8.97 0.99
C LEU A 127 15.47 9.79 1.78
N ARG A 128 14.21 9.33 1.87
CA ARG A 128 13.15 9.98 2.68
C ARG A 128 13.27 9.71 4.19
N GLY A 129 14.08 8.74 4.59
CA GLY A 129 14.32 8.39 6.01
C GLY A 129 15.54 9.07 6.62
N SER A 130 16.36 9.76 5.83
CA SER A 130 17.62 10.36 6.26
C SER A 130 17.39 11.79 6.77
N THR A 131 17.45 12.00 8.08
CA THR A 131 17.44 13.33 8.70
C THR A 131 18.69 14.11 8.32
N ALA A 132 18.53 15.36 7.91
CA ALA A 132 19.61 16.28 7.58
C ALA A 132 20.52 16.51 8.79
N LEU A 133 21.71 15.93 8.75
CA LEU A 133 22.87 16.31 9.55
C LEU A 133 23.86 17.00 8.62
N ASP A 134 24.65 17.93 9.14
CA ASP A 134 25.65 18.72 8.40
C ASP A 134 26.35 17.89 7.30
N ASP A 135 26.14 18.31 6.04
CA ASP A 135 26.65 17.61 4.85
C ASP A 135 28.18 17.78 4.76
N GLU A 136 28.96 16.93 5.44
CA GLU A 136 30.31 16.64 4.96
C GLU A 136 30.20 15.89 3.62
N LEU A 137 30.89 16.36 2.59
CA LEU A 137 30.95 15.69 1.29
C LEU A 137 31.64 14.32 1.46
N SER A 138 30.88 13.27 1.75
CA SER A 138 31.35 11.91 1.58
C SER A 138 31.66 11.66 0.10
N ALA A 139 32.78 10.99 -0.17
CA ALA A 139 33.10 10.52 -1.51
C ALA A 139 32.17 9.40 -1.99
N ASP A 140 31.39 8.79 -1.09
CA ASP A 140 30.43 7.75 -1.42
C ASP A 140 29.01 8.33 -1.55
N ILE A 141 28.50 8.35 -2.79
CA ILE A 141 27.13 8.79 -3.11
C ILE A 141 26.02 8.03 -2.37
N ARG A 142 26.32 6.82 -1.85
CA ARG A 142 25.38 6.04 -1.03
C ARG A 142 25.14 6.64 0.35
N GLU A 143 26.04 7.52 0.81
CA GLU A 143 25.97 8.19 2.10
C GLU A 143 25.34 9.59 2.00
N TRP A 144 24.98 10.04 0.80
CA TRP A 144 24.49 11.39 0.56
C TRP A 144 23.06 11.62 1.07
N SER A 145 22.83 12.81 1.62
CA SER A 145 21.50 13.28 1.99
C SER A 145 20.65 13.66 0.77
N SER A 146 19.32 13.69 0.93
CA SER A 146 18.40 14.20 -0.09
C SER A 146 18.75 15.62 -0.55
N ASN A 147 19.22 16.47 0.38
CA ASN A 147 19.61 17.85 0.07
C ASN A 147 20.86 17.93 -0.80
N LEU A 148 21.84 17.05 -0.58
CA LEU A 148 23.06 17.01 -1.38
C LEU A 148 22.78 16.61 -2.84
N PHE A 149 21.87 15.65 -3.06
CA PHE A 149 21.38 15.34 -4.42
C PHE A 149 20.68 16.54 -5.07
N VAL A 150 19.80 17.23 -4.33
CA VAL A 150 19.13 18.43 -4.82
C VAL A 150 20.16 19.50 -5.19
N GLN A 151 21.17 19.74 -4.35
CA GLN A 151 22.23 20.71 -4.60
C GLN A 151 23.04 20.34 -5.85
N LYS A 152 23.46 19.08 -6.01
CA LYS A 152 24.29 18.64 -7.14
C LYS A 152 23.55 18.70 -8.47
N VAL A 153 22.26 18.33 -8.49
CA VAL A 153 21.42 18.47 -9.67
C VAL A 153 21.25 19.96 -10.04
N LEU A 154 21.02 20.85 -9.06
CA LEU A 154 20.93 22.29 -9.30
C LEU A 154 22.25 22.87 -9.84
N GLU A 155 23.38 22.50 -9.23
CA GLU A 155 24.72 22.93 -9.62
C GLU A 155 25.01 22.59 -11.08
N HIS A 156 24.87 21.31 -11.44
CA HIS A 156 25.12 20.84 -12.80
C HIS A 156 24.09 21.37 -13.81
N THR A 157 22.82 21.51 -13.41
CA THR A 157 21.80 22.12 -14.30
C THR A 157 22.13 23.59 -14.60
N ARG A 158 22.58 24.37 -13.61
CA ARG A 158 23.01 25.76 -13.81
C ARG A 158 24.26 25.85 -14.68
N ALA A 159 25.25 25.00 -14.41
CA ALA A 159 26.49 24.95 -15.17
C ALA A 159 26.24 24.58 -16.65
N ALA A 160 25.32 23.64 -16.92
CA ALA A 160 24.91 23.26 -18.26
C ALA A 160 24.26 24.41 -19.06
N LEU A 161 23.70 25.43 -18.38
CA LEU A 161 23.00 26.56 -19.00
C LEU A 161 23.75 27.89 -18.89
N GLN A 162 24.97 27.87 -18.36
CA GLN A 162 25.74 29.07 -18.00
C GLN A 162 26.04 29.95 -19.23
N ASP A 163 26.59 29.37 -20.31
CA ASP A 163 26.89 30.11 -21.55
C ASP A 163 25.68 30.13 -22.49
N SER A 164 24.63 30.83 -22.08
CA SER A 164 23.37 30.85 -22.82
C SER A 164 23.53 31.39 -24.26
N LEU A 165 24.50 32.28 -24.52
CA LEU A 165 24.73 32.84 -25.85
C LEU A 165 25.34 31.79 -26.81
N LEU A 166 26.35 31.05 -26.35
CA LEU A 166 26.92 29.93 -27.11
C LEU A 166 25.86 28.88 -27.45
N LEU A 167 25.06 28.48 -26.45
CA LEU A 167 24.05 27.44 -26.59
C LEU A 167 22.94 27.85 -27.56
N LEU A 168 22.53 29.11 -27.53
CA LEU A 168 21.52 29.66 -28.43
C LEU A 168 22.01 29.85 -29.87
N ASN A 169 23.32 29.94 -30.09
CA ASN A 169 23.93 30.13 -31.41
C ASN A 169 24.46 28.83 -32.01
N THR A 170 24.39 27.72 -31.27
CA THR A 170 24.87 26.41 -31.72
C THR A 170 23.71 25.45 -31.91
N SER A 171 23.69 24.74 -33.05
CA SER A 171 22.67 23.73 -33.30
C SER A 171 23.00 22.43 -32.56
N SER A 172 22.02 21.87 -31.84
CA SER A 172 22.05 20.52 -31.27
C SER A 172 22.31 19.41 -32.30
N LYS A 173 22.06 19.65 -33.60
CA LYS A 173 22.40 18.71 -34.68
C LYS A 173 23.90 18.44 -34.80
N THR A 174 24.74 19.34 -34.28
CA THR A 174 26.20 19.14 -34.22
C THR A 174 26.59 17.95 -33.34
N TYR A 175 25.69 17.49 -32.45
CA TYR A 175 25.87 16.30 -31.62
C TYR A 175 25.25 15.03 -32.19
N ILE A 176 24.79 15.01 -33.44
CA ILE A 176 24.42 13.75 -34.10
C ILE A 176 25.72 12.94 -34.32
N PRO A 177 25.77 11.64 -33.96
CA PRO A 177 24.65 10.75 -33.68
C PRO A 177 24.32 10.52 -32.20
N PHE A 178 24.90 11.28 -31.27
CA PHE A 178 24.59 11.19 -29.85
C PHE A 178 23.23 11.81 -29.51
N ALA A 179 22.93 12.98 -30.08
CA ALA A 179 21.64 13.64 -29.96
C ALA A 179 20.66 13.16 -31.04
N GLU A 180 19.38 13.08 -30.67
CA GLU A 180 18.27 12.80 -31.59
C GLU A 180 17.44 14.07 -31.82
N THR A 181 17.01 14.30 -33.06
CA THR A 181 16.19 15.47 -33.39
C THR A 181 14.73 15.20 -33.06
N GLY A 182 14.20 15.84 -32.01
CA GLY A 182 12.79 15.79 -31.66
C GLY A 182 11.88 16.51 -32.67
N GLU A 183 10.62 16.10 -32.76
CA GLU A 183 9.67 16.60 -33.76
C GLU A 183 9.41 18.11 -33.67
N THR A 184 9.44 18.69 -32.46
CA THR A 184 9.23 20.12 -32.21
C THR A 184 10.52 20.93 -32.23
N SER A 185 11.68 20.29 -32.29
CA SER A 185 13.00 20.94 -32.15
C SER A 185 13.24 22.01 -33.22
N SER A 186 12.67 21.87 -34.42
CA SER A 186 12.77 22.87 -35.49
C SER A 186 12.14 24.21 -35.12
N TYR A 187 11.10 24.23 -34.29
CA TYR A 187 10.47 25.47 -33.81
C TYR A 187 11.39 26.27 -32.90
N TYR A 188 12.38 25.61 -32.28
CA TYR A 188 13.43 26.24 -31.49
C TYR A 188 14.72 26.45 -32.30
N GLY A 189 14.68 26.32 -33.64
CA GLY A 189 15.87 26.43 -34.49
C GLY A 189 16.90 25.32 -34.27
N HIS A 190 16.50 24.21 -33.63
CA HIS A 190 17.39 23.16 -33.17
C HIS A 190 18.54 23.66 -32.28
N ASP A 191 18.38 24.76 -31.55
CA ASP A 191 19.46 25.27 -30.71
C ASP A 191 19.77 24.35 -29.52
N MET A 192 21.01 24.44 -29.02
CA MET A 192 21.46 23.63 -27.89
C MET A 192 20.82 24.09 -26.57
N TYR A 193 20.46 25.37 -26.48
CA TYR A 193 19.86 25.96 -25.28
C TYR A 193 18.53 25.27 -24.93
N HIS A 194 17.63 25.08 -25.89
CA HIS A 194 16.38 24.35 -25.71
C HIS A 194 16.61 22.90 -25.26
N LEU A 195 17.54 22.18 -25.92
CA LEU A 195 17.83 20.78 -25.57
C LEU A 195 18.31 20.65 -24.12
N LEU A 196 19.29 21.47 -23.72
CA LEU A 196 19.84 21.42 -22.36
C LEU A 196 18.85 21.96 -21.32
N ALA A 197 18.04 22.96 -21.67
CA ALA A 197 17.01 23.49 -20.78
C ALA A 197 15.94 22.44 -20.46
N LEU A 198 15.45 21.71 -21.47
CA LEU A 198 14.49 20.62 -21.26
C LEU A 198 15.11 19.43 -20.49
N ARG A 199 16.37 19.09 -20.75
CA ARG A 199 17.08 18.07 -19.97
C ARG A 199 17.24 18.48 -18.51
N GLY A 200 17.62 19.73 -18.26
CA GLY A 200 17.73 20.31 -16.91
C GLY A 200 16.39 20.30 -16.18
N THR A 201 15.31 20.78 -16.79
CA THR A 201 13.99 20.77 -16.16
C THR A 201 13.48 19.33 -15.93
N LYS A 202 13.79 18.36 -16.80
CA LYS A 202 13.49 16.95 -16.55
C LYS A 202 14.24 16.42 -15.32
N ALA A 203 15.53 16.69 -15.19
CA ALA A 203 16.33 16.28 -14.02
C ALA A 203 15.77 16.90 -12.73
N LEU A 204 15.41 18.19 -12.76
CA LEU A 204 14.74 18.87 -11.65
C LEU A 204 13.39 18.24 -11.30
N ARG A 205 12.58 17.85 -12.29
CA ARG A 205 11.30 17.18 -12.05
C ARG A 205 11.50 15.87 -11.31
N ASN A 206 12.54 15.12 -11.69
CA ASN A 206 12.85 13.83 -11.12
C ASN A 206 13.18 13.90 -9.61
N ILE A 207 13.79 15.00 -9.16
CA ILE A 207 14.09 15.24 -7.75
C ILE A 207 13.05 16.10 -7.02
N SER A 208 11.97 16.51 -7.68
CA SER A 208 10.97 17.43 -7.09
C SER A 208 10.30 16.90 -5.81
N SER A 209 10.22 15.57 -5.65
CA SER A 209 9.68 14.94 -4.43
C SER A 209 10.67 14.84 -3.27
N LEU A 210 11.94 15.16 -3.49
CA LEU A 210 13.01 15.13 -2.49
C LEU A 210 13.24 16.49 -1.82
N SER A 211 12.43 17.49 -2.17
CA SER A 211 12.54 18.85 -1.66
C SER A 211 11.16 19.34 -1.19
N ASP A 212 11.13 20.21 -0.17
CA ASP A 212 9.90 20.73 0.44
C ASP A 212 8.97 21.42 -0.57
N LYS A 213 7.68 21.55 -0.28
CA LYS A 213 6.66 22.04 -1.24
C LYS A 213 6.87 23.48 -1.76
N ASP A 214 7.75 24.28 -1.15
CA ASP A 214 8.25 25.58 -1.67
C ASP A 214 9.66 25.45 -2.31
N SER A 215 9.92 24.29 -2.91
CA SER A 215 11.25 23.84 -3.33
C SER A 215 12.01 24.83 -4.22
N VAL A 216 13.27 25.07 -3.86
CA VAL A 216 14.32 25.64 -4.71
C VAL A 216 14.35 24.99 -6.10
N VAL A 217 13.98 23.71 -6.23
CA VAL A 217 13.85 22.97 -7.50
C VAL A 217 12.72 23.54 -8.36
N THR A 218 11.55 23.83 -7.78
CA THR A 218 10.43 24.44 -8.51
C THR A 218 10.76 25.87 -8.92
N ALA A 219 11.41 26.63 -8.03
CA ALA A 219 11.88 27.97 -8.34
C ALA A 219 12.92 27.97 -9.49
N GLU A 220 13.87 27.04 -9.48
CA GLU A 220 14.87 26.91 -10.53
C GLU A 220 14.24 26.49 -11.86
N ALA A 221 13.37 25.48 -11.87
CA ALA A 221 12.68 25.05 -13.09
C ALA A 221 11.85 26.19 -13.68
N SER A 222 11.12 26.93 -12.83
CA SER A 222 10.39 28.13 -13.21
C SER A 222 11.33 29.18 -13.81
N ALA A 223 12.47 29.47 -13.18
CA ALA A 223 13.45 30.42 -13.69
C ALA A 223 13.99 30.02 -15.08
N ILE A 224 14.27 28.73 -15.29
CA ILE A 224 14.71 28.20 -16.60
C ILE A 224 13.63 28.42 -17.65
N PHE A 225 12.37 28.07 -17.37
CA PHE A 225 11.26 28.28 -18.30
C PHE A 225 11.03 29.76 -18.60
N HIS A 226 11.00 30.63 -17.59
CA HIS A 226 10.85 32.08 -17.78
C HIS A 226 11.97 32.64 -18.67
N LYS A 227 13.23 32.30 -18.37
CA LYS A 227 14.38 32.72 -19.18
C LYS A 227 14.29 32.21 -20.62
N MET A 228 13.88 30.96 -20.81
CA MET A 228 13.67 30.38 -22.13
C MET A 228 12.59 31.12 -22.93
N ILE A 229 11.42 31.34 -22.31
CA ILE A 229 10.29 32.06 -22.91
C ILE A 229 10.70 33.49 -23.30
N ASP A 230 11.35 34.23 -22.40
CA ASP A 230 11.79 35.61 -22.65
C ASP A 230 12.85 35.69 -23.75
N THR A 231 13.75 34.71 -23.80
CA THR A 231 14.77 34.63 -24.83
C THR A 231 14.15 34.46 -26.22
N TYR A 232 13.22 33.51 -26.38
CA TYR A 232 12.55 33.31 -27.67
C TYR A 232 11.61 34.46 -28.03
N ARG A 233 11.01 35.13 -27.04
CA ARG A 233 10.25 36.37 -27.24
C ARG A 233 11.14 37.47 -27.80
N LYS A 234 12.33 37.69 -27.23
CA LYS A 234 13.32 38.68 -27.73
C LYS A 234 13.83 38.35 -29.13
N ARG A 235 13.91 37.06 -29.49
CA ARG A 235 14.27 36.58 -30.84
C ARG A 235 13.09 36.59 -31.83
N ASN A 236 11.92 37.11 -31.42
CA ASN A 236 10.70 37.13 -32.21
C ASN A 236 10.25 35.73 -32.69
N ASN A 237 10.59 34.68 -31.95
CA ASN A 237 10.20 33.31 -32.26
C ASN A 237 8.92 32.93 -31.49
N ARG A 238 7.77 33.31 -32.06
CA ARG A 238 6.46 33.12 -31.41
C ARG A 238 6.08 31.65 -31.25
N ASN A 239 6.49 30.76 -32.16
CA ASN A 239 6.22 29.32 -32.05
C ASN A 239 6.93 28.71 -30.83
N ALA A 240 8.22 29.01 -30.64
CA ALA A 240 8.98 28.54 -29.47
C ALA A 240 8.40 29.05 -28.15
N VAL A 241 7.89 30.30 -28.11
CA VAL A 241 7.23 30.87 -26.92
C VAL A 241 6.00 30.06 -26.52
N VAL A 242 5.14 29.68 -27.46
CA VAL A 242 3.93 28.89 -27.18
C VAL A 242 4.28 27.54 -26.58
N LEU A 243 5.17 26.79 -27.24
CA LEU A 243 5.56 25.45 -26.80
C LEU A 243 6.28 25.48 -25.46
N ALA A 244 7.21 26.42 -25.25
CA ALA A 244 7.91 26.61 -23.98
C ALA A 244 6.95 26.96 -22.82
N THR A 245 5.92 27.78 -23.10
CA THR A 245 4.92 28.13 -22.09
C THR A 245 4.05 26.91 -21.76
N LEU A 246 3.64 26.12 -22.76
CA LEU A 246 2.87 24.90 -22.54
C LEU A 246 3.67 23.85 -21.74
N ASP A 247 4.96 23.67 -22.03
CA ASP A 247 5.84 22.78 -21.28
C ASP A 247 6.01 23.24 -19.82
N SER A 248 6.16 24.56 -19.60
CA SER A 248 6.24 25.15 -18.27
C SER A 248 4.97 24.88 -17.44
N LEU A 249 3.80 24.96 -18.06
CA LEU A 249 2.52 24.70 -17.39
C LEU A 249 2.34 23.23 -17.03
N ASN A 250 2.84 22.31 -17.87
CA ASN A 250 2.72 20.87 -17.68
C ASN A 250 3.86 20.24 -16.85
N TRP A 251 4.89 21.00 -16.48
CA TRP A 251 6.16 20.47 -16.00
C TRP A 251 6.04 19.50 -14.80
N ASN A 252 5.29 19.86 -13.77
CA ASN A 252 5.16 19.06 -12.54
C ASN A 252 3.92 18.15 -12.52
N GLY A 253 3.28 17.92 -13.67
CA GLY A 253 2.07 17.10 -13.75
C GLY A 253 0.85 17.72 -13.04
N ARG A 254 0.92 19.00 -12.63
CA ARG A 254 -0.27 19.75 -12.22
C ARG A 254 -1.16 19.93 -13.44
N GLU A 255 -2.45 19.79 -13.24
CA GLU A 255 -3.42 20.01 -14.29
C GLU A 255 -3.43 21.50 -14.69
N VAL A 256 -3.23 21.76 -15.98
CA VAL A 256 -3.28 23.12 -16.53
C VAL A 256 -4.73 23.58 -16.58
N SER A 257 -5.03 24.75 -16.02
CA SER A 257 -6.41 25.25 -16.00
C SER A 257 -6.88 25.66 -17.39
N GLU A 258 -8.18 25.50 -17.65
CA GLU A 258 -8.81 25.92 -18.90
C GLU A 258 -8.54 27.40 -19.22
N GLU A 259 -8.53 28.26 -18.20
CA GLU A 259 -8.30 29.70 -18.33
C GLU A 259 -6.87 30.03 -18.80
N GLN A 260 -5.86 29.26 -18.37
CA GLN A 260 -4.48 29.43 -18.84
C GLN A 260 -4.33 29.03 -20.31
N LEU A 261 -5.00 27.94 -20.72
CA LEU A 261 -5.03 27.50 -22.11
C LEU A 261 -5.77 28.50 -23.00
N ASP A 262 -6.86 29.09 -22.52
CA ASP A 262 -7.61 30.12 -23.24
C ASP A 262 -6.80 31.39 -23.47
N LYS A 263 -6.01 31.82 -22.47
CA LYS A 263 -5.08 32.96 -22.62
C LYS A 263 -4.06 32.70 -23.73
N LEU A 264 -3.47 31.50 -23.76
CA LEU A 264 -2.53 31.10 -24.80
C LEU A 264 -3.17 31.06 -26.20
N ILE A 265 -4.40 30.52 -26.31
CA ILE A 265 -5.15 30.49 -27.56
C ILE A 265 -5.49 31.90 -28.05
N ALA A 266 -5.91 32.80 -27.16
CA ALA A 266 -6.25 34.18 -27.49
C ALA A 266 -5.02 34.96 -27.99
N GLU A 267 -3.86 34.77 -27.36
CA GLU A 267 -2.63 35.52 -27.69
C GLU A 267 -1.89 34.95 -28.92
N TYR A 268 -1.89 33.63 -29.10
CA TYR A 268 -1.07 32.93 -30.11
C TYR A 268 -1.87 32.09 -31.11
N GLY A 269 -3.20 32.23 -31.17
CA GLY A 269 -4.07 31.44 -32.03
C GLY A 269 -3.85 31.56 -33.55
N ASN A 270 -2.90 32.35 -34.02
CA ASN A 270 -2.49 32.40 -35.43
C ASN A 270 -1.22 31.56 -35.71
N GLN A 271 -0.59 31.00 -34.68
CA GLN A 271 0.60 30.15 -34.79
C GLN A 271 0.18 28.69 -34.97
N GLU A 272 0.82 27.96 -35.89
CA GLU A 272 0.44 26.56 -36.16
C GLU A 272 0.65 25.62 -34.95
N VAL A 273 1.65 25.90 -34.11
CA VAL A 273 1.93 25.13 -32.88
C VAL A 273 0.84 25.29 -31.82
N CYS A 274 -0.06 26.27 -31.97
CA CYS A 274 -1.18 26.45 -31.05
C CYS A 274 -2.12 25.22 -31.07
N ALA A 275 -2.05 24.36 -32.08
CA ALA A 275 -2.71 23.06 -32.10
C ALA A 275 -2.40 22.19 -30.86
N GLU A 276 -1.19 22.29 -30.28
CA GLU A 276 -0.80 21.58 -29.05
C GLU A 276 -1.57 22.11 -27.82
N VAL A 277 -1.83 23.42 -27.77
CA VAL A 277 -2.62 24.05 -26.70
C VAL A 277 -4.08 23.62 -26.80
N TYR A 278 -4.63 23.55 -28.01
CA TYR A 278 -5.96 22.99 -28.26
C TYR A 278 -6.05 21.51 -27.87
N LEU A 279 -5.01 20.71 -28.15
CA LEU A 279 -4.96 19.30 -27.73
C LEU A 279 -4.98 19.18 -26.21
N ALA A 280 -4.15 19.96 -25.50
CA ALA A 280 -4.16 19.98 -24.04
C ALA A 280 -5.54 20.39 -23.48
N LYS A 281 -6.20 21.38 -24.11
CA LYS A 281 -7.55 21.82 -23.71
C LYS A 281 -8.61 20.74 -23.94
N ALA A 282 -8.56 20.06 -25.09
CA ALA A 282 -9.47 18.96 -25.40
C ALA A 282 -9.27 17.77 -24.44
N GLN A 283 -8.02 17.46 -24.09
CA GLN A 283 -7.70 16.42 -23.11
C GLN A 283 -8.19 16.79 -21.70
N TYR A 284 -8.03 18.05 -21.28
CA TYR A 284 -8.58 18.56 -20.03
C TYR A 284 -10.10 18.38 -19.98
N ALA A 285 -10.81 18.79 -21.04
CA ALA A 285 -12.25 18.58 -21.15
C ALA A 285 -12.65 17.10 -21.10
N ASN A 286 -11.91 16.22 -21.81
CA ASN A 286 -12.15 14.77 -21.81
C ASN A 286 -11.99 14.15 -20.41
N ARG A 287 -10.90 14.46 -19.69
CA ARG A 287 -10.66 13.97 -18.32
C ARG A 287 -11.74 14.43 -17.35
N ASN A 288 -12.22 15.66 -17.51
CA ASN A 288 -13.33 16.23 -16.73
C ASN A 288 -14.72 15.81 -17.22
N ARG A 289 -14.81 14.77 -18.07
CA ARG A 289 -16.07 14.18 -18.59
C ARG A 289 -16.93 15.16 -19.40
N LYS A 290 -16.33 16.24 -19.93
CA LYS A 290 -16.96 17.23 -20.83
C LYS A 290 -16.72 16.85 -22.30
N TYR A 291 -17.23 15.70 -22.73
CA TYR A 291 -16.90 15.12 -24.04
C TYR A 291 -17.38 15.95 -25.23
N THR A 292 -18.53 16.60 -25.12
CA THR A 292 -19.07 17.50 -26.16
C THR A 292 -18.15 18.71 -26.39
N ASP A 293 -17.64 19.29 -25.30
CA ASP A 293 -16.65 20.36 -25.37
C ASP A 293 -15.33 19.87 -25.97
N ALA A 294 -14.84 18.70 -25.54
CA ALA A 294 -13.63 18.10 -26.10
C ALA A 294 -13.75 17.89 -27.62
N LEU A 295 -14.89 17.39 -28.11
CA LEU A 295 -15.17 17.22 -29.54
C LEU A 295 -15.23 18.57 -30.27
N ARG A 296 -15.88 19.58 -29.68
CA ARG A 296 -15.94 20.93 -30.25
C ARG A 296 -14.54 21.53 -30.40
N ILE A 297 -13.72 21.43 -29.36
CA ILE A 297 -12.32 21.91 -29.35
C ILE A 297 -11.48 21.16 -30.39
N CYS A 298 -11.64 19.83 -30.50
CA CYS A 298 -10.94 19.04 -31.53
C CYS A 298 -11.32 19.50 -32.94
N ASN A 299 -12.62 19.62 -33.24
CA ASN A 299 -13.10 20.04 -34.56
C ASN A 299 -12.62 21.45 -34.93
N GLU A 300 -12.66 22.38 -33.98
CA GLU A 300 -12.15 23.75 -34.17
C GLU A 300 -10.64 23.73 -34.52
N ALA A 301 -9.85 22.99 -33.74
CA ALA A 301 -8.41 22.90 -33.94
C ALA A 301 -8.02 22.22 -35.26
N ILE A 302 -8.70 21.13 -35.63
CA ILE A 302 -8.47 20.40 -36.89
C ILE A 302 -8.77 21.31 -38.09
N ALA A 303 -9.88 22.04 -38.06
CA ALA A 303 -10.25 22.98 -39.12
C ALA A 303 -9.25 24.15 -39.24
N LYS A 304 -8.73 24.62 -38.11
CA LYS A 304 -7.83 25.77 -38.04
C LYS A 304 -6.37 25.43 -38.37
N TYR A 305 -5.91 24.23 -38.03
CA TYR A 305 -4.51 23.79 -38.21
C TYR A 305 -4.37 22.47 -38.99
N PRO A 306 -4.99 22.32 -40.18
CA PRO A 306 -5.07 21.04 -40.90
C PRO A 306 -3.72 20.53 -41.42
N LYS A 307 -2.69 21.38 -41.50
CA LYS A 307 -1.34 21.04 -41.97
C LYS A 307 -0.35 20.79 -40.84
N TYR A 308 -0.75 20.99 -39.58
CA TYR A 308 0.15 20.80 -38.46
C TYR A 308 0.46 19.31 -38.27
N LYS A 309 1.74 18.97 -38.12
CA LYS A 309 2.23 17.58 -38.16
C LYS A 309 1.55 16.66 -37.14
N ARG A 310 1.21 17.18 -35.95
CA ARG A 310 0.53 16.44 -34.87
C ARG A 310 -0.99 16.64 -34.83
N ALA A 311 -1.61 17.19 -35.88
CA ALA A 311 -3.08 17.29 -35.98
C ALA A 311 -3.78 15.93 -35.86
N ASN A 312 -3.12 14.83 -36.24
CA ASN A 312 -3.61 13.46 -36.03
C ASN A 312 -3.87 13.12 -34.56
N ALA A 313 -3.20 13.75 -33.59
CA ALA A 313 -3.46 13.51 -32.17
C ALA A 313 -4.85 14.02 -31.75
N LEU A 314 -5.32 15.12 -32.34
CA LEU A 314 -6.68 15.64 -32.14
C LEU A 314 -7.72 14.74 -32.81
N GLU A 315 -7.42 14.23 -34.01
CA GLU A 315 -8.28 13.23 -34.66
C GLU A 315 -8.36 11.94 -33.86
N ASN A 316 -7.25 11.46 -33.29
CA ASN A 316 -7.24 10.29 -32.42
C ASN A 316 -8.11 10.49 -31.18
N LEU A 317 -8.02 11.65 -30.51
CA LEU A 317 -8.87 11.96 -29.34
C LEU A 317 -10.36 12.08 -29.72
N LYS A 318 -10.66 12.69 -30.87
CA LYS A 318 -12.01 12.73 -31.42
C LYS A 318 -12.55 11.32 -31.69
N GLN A 319 -11.78 10.47 -32.35
CA GLN A 319 -12.17 9.07 -32.58
C GLN A 319 -12.30 8.31 -31.26
N GLU A 320 -11.44 8.55 -30.28
CA GLU A 320 -11.56 7.97 -28.95
C GLU A 320 -12.92 8.28 -28.34
N ILE A 321 -13.39 9.53 -28.37
CA ILE A 321 -14.70 9.91 -27.81
C ILE A 321 -15.87 9.33 -28.60
N LEU A 322 -15.77 9.29 -29.94
CA LEU A 322 -16.84 8.81 -30.83
C LEU A 322 -16.92 7.29 -30.90
N ASN A 323 -15.84 6.59 -30.59
CA ASN A 323 -15.79 5.15 -30.72
C ASN A 323 -16.78 4.47 -29.75
N PRO A 324 -17.55 3.48 -30.24
CA PRO A 324 -18.41 2.67 -29.39
C PRO A 324 -17.57 1.94 -28.36
N HIS A 325 -18.08 1.90 -27.13
CA HIS A 325 -17.48 1.14 -26.05
C HIS A 325 -18.53 0.25 -25.41
N LEU A 326 -18.15 -1.01 -25.18
CA LEU A 326 -18.93 -1.97 -24.42
C LEU A 326 -17.98 -2.81 -23.59
N THR A 327 -18.17 -2.77 -22.28
CA THR A 327 -17.62 -3.76 -21.36
C THR A 327 -18.79 -4.46 -20.69
N VAL A 328 -18.77 -5.80 -20.68
CA VAL A 328 -19.77 -6.60 -19.99
C VAL A 328 -19.09 -7.60 -19.08
N ASN A 329 -19.44 -7.54 -17.79
CA ASN A 329 -18.98 -8.47 -16.78
C ASN A 329 -20.15 -9.33 -16.31
N THR A 330 -19.92 -10.64 -16.17
CA THR A 330 -20.91 -11.60 -15.66
C THR A 330 -20.22 -12.85 -15.13
N SER A 331 -20.94 -13.65 -14.34
CA SER A 331 -20.45 -14.93 -13.83
C SER A 331 -20.26 -15.93 -14.98
N ASN A 332 -19.15 -16.66 -14.95
CA ASN A 332 -18.83 -17.74 -15.90
C ASN A 332 -19.49 -19.08 -15.52
N GLN A 333 -20.21 -19.13 -14.41
CA GLN A 333 -21.00 -20.28 -13.96
C GLN A 333 -22.35 -19.81 -13.44
N THR A 334 -23.44 -20.51 -13.80
CA THR A 334 -24.80 -20.18 -13.36
C THR A 334 -25.71 -21.41 -13.30
N TYR A 335 -26.86 -21.26 -12.64
CA TYR A 335 -27.87 -22.33 -12.50
C TYR A 335 -28.73 -22.45 -13.76
N PRO A 336 -29.23 -23.66 -14.12
CA PRO A 336 -30.07 -23.85 -15.30
C PRO A 336 -31.32 -22.97 -15.30
N ASN A 337 -31.56 -22.26 -16.41
CA ASN A 337 -32.70 -21.34 -16.59
C ASN A 337 -32.74 -20.13 -15.63
N ALA A 338 -31.66 -19.87 -14.89
CA ALA A 338 -31.58 -18.72 -14.00
C ALA A 338 -31.48 -17.39 -14.76
N GLU A 339 -31.81 -16.32 -14.05
CA GLU A 339 -31.60 -14.95 -14.50
C GLU A 339 -30.12 -14.57 -14.30
N LEU A 340 -29.39 -14.44 -15.39
CA LEU A 340 -27.98 -14.05 -15.42
C LEU A 340 -27.87 -12.53 -15.54
N ALA A 341 -27.35 -11.89 -14.50
CA ALA A 341 -27.06 -10.46 -14.49
C ALA A 341 -25.80 -10.14 -15.31
N LEU A 342 -25.90 -9.10 -16.15
CA LEU A 342 -24.83 -8.53 -16.95
C LEU A 342 -24.56 -7.12 -16.43
N THR A 343 -23.39 -6.90 -15.84
CA THR A 343 -22.93 -5.56 -15.49
C THR A 343 -22.31 -4.93 -16.73
N VAL A 344 -22.95 -3.87 -17.24
CA VAL A 344 -22.63 -3.26 -18.52
C VAL A 344 -22.13 -1.84 -18.30
N ASN A 345 -20.94 -1.54 -18.81
CA ASN A 345 -20.44 -0.19 -19.00
C ASN A 345 -20.38 0.11 -20.49
N TYR A 346 -21.00 1.20 -20.94
CA TYR A 346 -21.11 1.48 -22.37
C TYR A 346 -21.15 2.97 -22.71
N ARG A 347 -20.87 3.27 -23.98
CA ARG A 347 -21.17 4.55 -24.64
C ARG A 347 -21.30 4.36 -26.15
N ASN A 348 -21.99 5.29 -26.81
CA ASN A 348 -22.17 5.34 -28.27
C ASN A 348 -22.72 4.04 -28.88
N LEU A 349 -23.60 3.35 -28.15
CA LEU A 349 -24.25 2.11 -28.56
C LEU A 349 -25.75 2.18 -28.27
N ASP A 350 -26.55 1.66 -29.19
CA ASP A 350 -28.02 1.59 -29.05
C ASP A 350 -28.49 0.25 -28.46
N GLY A 351 -27.57 -0.72 -28.35
CA GLY A 351 -27.85 -2.06 -27.84
C GLY A 351 -26.82 -3.10 -28.28
N PHE A 352 -26.98 -4.33 -27.79
CA PHE A 352 -26.18 -5.49 -28.18
C PHE A 352 -27.02 -6.76 -28.14
N THR A 353 -26.53 -7.83 -28.79
CA THR A 353 -27.18 -9.14 -28.79
C THR A 353 -26.32 -10.14 -28.04
N VAL A 354 -26.92 -10.83 -27.08
CA VAL A 354 -26.30 -11.97 -26.39
C VAL A 354 -26.69 -13.23 -27.14
N GLU A 355 -25.72 -14.00 -27.60
CA GLU A 355 -25.89 -15.26 -28.31
C GLU A 355 -25.32 -16.41 -27.49
N PHE A 356 -26.13 -17.43 -27.23
CA PHE A 356 -25.69 -18.64 -26.56
C PHE A 356 -25.37 -19.72 -27.59
N HIS A 357 -24.11 -20.13 -27.65
CA HIS A 357 -23.66 -21.22 -28.49
C HIS A 357 -23.34 -22.43 -27.62
N LYS A 358 -24.15 -23.49 -27.71
CA LYS A 358 -23.87 -24.75 -27.02
C LYS A 358 -22.60 -25.35 -27.60
N VAL A 359 -21.65 -25.70 -26.74
CA VAL A 359 -20.38 -26.30 -27.11
C VAL A 359 -20.48 -27.80 -26.94
N ASN A 360 -20.27 -28.55 -28.02
CA ASN A 360 -20.30 -30.03 -28.00
C ASN A 360 -18.93 -30.60 -27.61
N LEU A 361 -18.43 -30.20 -26.45
CA LEU A 361 -17.20 -30.68 -25.84
C LEU A 361 -17.40 -30.77 -24.32
N PRO A 362 -16.85 -31.79 -23.65
CA PRO A 362 -16.87 -31.86 -22.18
C PRO A 362 -16.18 -30.65 -21.55
N ALA A 363 -16.63 -30.25 -20.36
CA ALA A 363 -16.07 -29.12 -19.61
C ALA A 363 -14.56 -29.21 -19.34
N LEU A 364 -13.99 -30.42 -19.28
CA LEU A 364 -12.56 -30.67 -19.07
C LEU A 364 -11.72 -30.65 -20.37
N SER A 365 -12.34 -30.44 -21.54
CA SER A 365 -11.64 -30.48 -22.81
C SER A 365 -10.53 -29.42 -22.87
N PRO A 366 -9.27 -29.78 -23.17
CA PRO A 366 -8.17 -28.82 -23.27
C PRO A 366 -8.38 -27.80 -24.39
N LYS A 367 -9.26 -28.09 -25.36
CA LYS A 367 -9.64 -27.17 -26.43
C LYS A 367 -10.42 -25.95 -25.94
N LEU A 368 -11.00 -26.00 -24.73
CA LEU A 368 -11.67 -24.87 -24.10
C LEU A 368 -10.70 -23.85 -23.48
N LYS A 369 -9.43 -24.22 -23.30
CA LYS A 369 -8.39 -23.33 -22.75
C LYS A 369 -7.80 -22.36 -23.78
N VAL A 370 -8.05 -22.60 -25.07
CA VAL A 370 -7.51 -21.81 -26.19
C VAL A 370 -8.61 -20.92 -26.75
N GLN A 371 -8.24 -19.72 -27.22
CA GLN A 371 -9.18 -18.81 -27.86
C GLN A 371 -9.85 -19.47 -29.07
N PRO A 372 -11.20 -19.51 -29.14
CA PRO A 372 -11.92 -20.14 -30.25
C PRO A 372 -11.59 -19.50 -31.61
N ASP A 373 -11.20 -20.33 -32.59
CA ASP A 373 -11.02 -19.91 -33.97
C ASP A 373 -12.24 -20.27 -34.84
N LYS A 374 -12.26 -19.84 -36.11
CA LYS A 374 -13.37 -20.13 -37.04
C LYS A 374 -13.66 -21.64 -37.19
N ALA A 375 -12.63 -22.49 -37.09
CA ALA A 375 -12.80 -23.94 -37.18
C ALA A 375 -13.46 -24.51 -35.93
N PHE A 376 -13.10 -24.00 -34.74
CA PHE A 376 -13.71 -24.33 -33.46
C PHE A 376 -15.21 -24.01 -33.49
N TYR A 377 -15.58 -22.78 -33.89
CA TYR A 377 -16.97 -22.37 -34.02
C TYR A 377 -17.77 -23.33 -34.90
N LYS A 378 -17.27 -23.63 -36.10
CA LYS A 378 -17.97 -24.49 -37.07
C LYS A 378 -18.13 -25.94 -36.58
N LYS A 379 -17.14 -26.45 -35.84
CA LYS A 379 -17.08 -27.88 -35.45
C LYS A 379 -17.75 -28.17 -34.12
N TYR A 380 -17.65 -27.26 -33.16
CA TYR A 380 -18.03 -27.51 -31.77
C TYR A 380 -19.17 -26.62 -31.28
N CYS A 381 -19.46 -25.48 -31.91
CA CYS A 381 -20.48 -24.55 -31.44
C CYS A 381 -21.77 -24.65 -32.25
N ARG A 382 -22.92 -24.71 -31.56
CA ARG A 382 -24.25 -24.58 -32.16
C ARG A 382 -25.02 -23.47 -31.46
N LYS A 383 -25.44 -22.43 -32.19
CA LYS A 383 -26.31 -21.39 -31.63
C LYS A 383 -27.65 -22.01 -31.19
N VAL A 384 -28.01 -21.83 -29.93
CA VAL A 384 -29.25 -22.36 -29.34
C VAL A 384 -30.23 -21.27 -28.92
N GLY A 385 -29.75 -20.04 -28.74
CA GLY A 385 -30.58 -18.92 -28.31
C GLY A 385 -29.89 -17.59 -28.57
N SER A 386 -30.68 -16.53 -28.64
CA SER A 386 -30.17 -15.17 -28.63
C SER A 386 -31.21 -14.21 -28.09
N GLN A 387 -30.74 -13.18 -27.39
CA GLN A 387 -31.57 -12.11 -26.84
C GLN A 387 -30.93 -10.76 -27.21
N HIS A 388 -31.72 -9.88 -27.81
CA HIS A 388 -31.30 -8.51 -28.06
C HIS A 388 -31.64 -7.64 -26.85
N LEU A 389 -30.69 -6.81 -26.44
CA LEU A 389 -30.82 -5.89 -25.32
C LEU A 389 -30.58 -4.47 -25.81
N SER A 390 -31.60 -3.62 -25.67
CA SER A 390 -31.52 -2.20 -26.01
C SER A 390 -30.84 -1.42 -24.89
N LEU A 391 -30.02 -0.44 -25.27
CA LEU A 391 -29.34 0.46 -24.35
C LEU A 391 -29.80 1.89 -24.61
N PRO A 392 -30.21 2.65 -23.57
CA PRO A 392 -30.53 4.05 -23.77
C PRO A 392 -29.26 4.81 -24.12
N ARG A 393 -29.29 5.64 -25.15
CA ARG A 393 -28.10 6.38 -25.58
C ARG A 393 -27.79 7.49 -24.56
N PRO A 394 -26.63 7.47 -23.89
CA PRO A 394 -26.29 8.49 -22.92
C PRO A 394 -26.12 9.85 -23.61
N GLU A 395 -26.56 10.91 -22.94
CA GLU A 395 -26.34 12.27 -23.44
C GLU A 395 -24.84 12.60 -23.46
N GLY A 396 -24.45 13.39 -24.46
CA GLY A 396 -23.11 13.97 -24.52
C GLY A 396 -21.95 12.99 -24.56
N TYR A 397 -22.11 11.79 -25.14
CA TYR A 397 -21.05 10.78 -25.29
C TYR A 397 -20.49 10.22 -23.97
N SER A 398 -21.26 10.35 -22.88
CA SER A 398 -20.87 9.87 -21.55
C SER A 398 -20.89 8.34 -21.43
N TYR A 399 -20.05 7.82 -20.53
CA TYR A 399 -20.14 6.43 -20.08
C TYR A 399 -21.34 6.26 -19.16
N GLN A 400 -22.04 5.15 -19.33
CA GLN A 400 -23.18 4.78 -18.50
C GLN A 400 -22.99 3.35 -17.97
N ASP A 401 -23.23 3.19 -16.67
CA ASP A 401 -23.32 1.88 -16.03
C ASP A 401 -24.78 1.43 -15.94
N THR A 402 -25.02 0.15 -16.23
CA THR A 402 -26.34 -0.47 -16.09
C THR A 402 -26.22 -1.96 -15.79
N ILE A 403 -27.31 -2.56 -15.30
CA ILE A 403 -27.44 -3.99 -15.07
C ILE A 403 -28.60 -4.49 -15.94
N LEU A 404 -28.33 -5.46 -16.79
CA LEU A 404 -29.31 -6.10 -17.65
C LEU A 404 -29.35 -7.60 -17.36
N THR A 405 -30.49 -8.24 -17.60
CA THR A 405 -30.67 -9.66 -17.28
C THR A 405 -30.97 -10.47 -18.53
N VAL A 406 -30.36 -11.65 -18.64
CA VAL A 406 -30.65 -12.64 -19.68
C VAL A 406 -30.96 -14.00 -19.03
N LYS A 407 -31.81 -14.81 -19.67
CA LYS A 407 -32.09 -16.16 -19.17
C LYS A 407 -31.00 -17.13 -19.62
N ALA A 408 -30.41 -17.84 -18.67
CA ALA A 408 -29.46 -18.90 -18.94
C ALA A 408 -30.16 -20.09 -19.66
N PRO A 409 -29.49 -20.78 -20.60
CA PRO A 409 -29.96 -22.04 -21.15
C PRO A 409 -30.05 -23.20 -20.12
N GLN A 410 -30.37 -24.40 -20.61
CA GLN A 410 -30.28 -25.66 -19.86
C GLN A 410 -28.81 -26.03 -19.56
N THR A 411 -28.59 -27.10 -18.80
CA THR A 411 -27.25 -27.60 -18.43
C THR A 411 -26.32 -27.82 -19.63
N GLY A 412 -25.04 -27.53 -19.41
CA GLY A 412 -23.97 -27.76 -20.39
C GLY A 412 -22.94 -26.63 -20.47
N VAL A 413 -21.99 -26.79 -21.39
CA VAL A 413 -20.98 -25.77 -21.72
C VAL A 413 -21.47 -24.89 -22.86
N TYR A 414 -21.40 -23.57 -22.66
CA TYR A 414 -21.81 -22.57 -23.63
C TYR A 414 -20.69 -21.57 -23.88
N LEU A 415 -20.61 -21.09 -25.11
CA LEU A 415 -19.88 -19.87 -25.44
C LEU A 415 -20.91 -18.74 -25.55
N MET A 416 -20.87 -17.84 -24.58
CA MET A 416 -21.71 -16.65 -24.54
C MET A 416 -21.02 -15.54 -25.33
N ARG A 417 -21.64 -15.15 -26.44
CA ARG A 417 -21.10 -14.18 -27.38
C ARG A 417 -21.97 -12.92 -27.37
N ILE A 418 -21.40 -11.81 -26.98
CA ILE A 418 -22.06 -10.51 -26.85
C ILE A 418 -21.63 -9.66 -28.04
N VAL A 419 -22.55 -9.39 -28.96
CA VAL A 419 -22.28 -8.73 -30.23
C VAL A 419 -22.95 -7.36 -30.26
N ALA A 420 -22.17 -6.29 -30.27
CA ALA A 420 -22.67 -4.91 -30.38
C ALA A 420 -22.88 -4.49 -31.85
N GLY A 421 -23.80 -5.16 -32.55
CA GLY A 421 -24.28 -4.78 -33.89
C GLY A 421 -23.19 -4.41 -34.91
N LYS A 422 -23.40 -3.30 -35.64
CA LYS A 422 -22.56 -2.81 -36.76
C LYS A 422 -21.14 -2.39 -36.37
N THR A 423 -20.85 -2.28 -35.08
CA THR A 423 -19.54 -1.81 -34.58
C THR A 423 -18.47 -2.89 -34.60
N GLY A 424 -18.89 -4.16 -34.68
CA GLY A 424 -17.98 -5.30 -34.65
C GLY A 424 -17.37 -5.60 -33.27
N VAL A 425 -17.77 -4.87 -32.21
CA VAL A 425 -17.36 -5.19 -30.84
C VAL A 425 -18.01 -6.51 -30.42
N VAL A 426 -17.17 -7.48 -30.08
CA VAL A 426 -17.58 -8.81 -29.64
C VAL A 426 -16.88 -9.13 -28.33
N VAL A 427 -17.65 -9.45 -27.30
CA VAL A 427 -17.15 -9.99 -26.03
C VAL A 427 -17.58 -11.45 -25.95
N GLU A 428 -16.64 -12.34 -25.65
CA GLU A 428 -16.86 -13.79 -25.64
C GLU A 428 -16.35 -14.40 -24.33
N ASN A 429 -17.22 -15.12 -23.65
CA ASN A 429 -16.88 -15.83 -22.41
C ASN A 429 -17.47 -17.24 -22.43
N LEU A 430 -16.72 -18.21 -21.88
CA LEU A 430 -17.28 -19.51 -21.58
C LEU A 430 -18.24 -19.39 -20.39
N LEU A 431 -19.38 -20.05 -20.51
CA LEU A 431 -20.43 -20.12 -19.51
C LEU A 431 -20.74 -21.59 -19.23
N TYR A 432 -20.52 -22.01 -18.00
CA TYR A 432 -20.83 -23.35 -17.52
C TYR A 432 -22.16 -23.33 -16.78
N ILE A 433 -23.12 -24.12 -17.25
CA ILE A 433 -24.45 -24.18 -16.66
C ILE A 433 -24.59 -25.53 -15.95
N THR A 434 -24.61 -25.49 -14.62
CA THR A 434 -24.71 -26.67 -13.76
C THR A 434 -25.54 -26.36 -12.52
N GLY A 435 -26.31 -27.34 -12.08
CA GLY A 435 -27.08 -27.29 -10.85
C GLY A 435 -26.26 -27.60 -9.60
N PHE A 436 -24.98 -27.95 -9.71
CA PHE A 436 -24.19 -28.37 -8.55
C PHE A 436 -23.38 -27.24 -7.92
N LYS A 437 -23.35 -27.25 -6.58
CA LYS A 437 -22.36 -26.58 -5.75
C LYS A 437 -21.73 -27.61 -4.83
N VAL A 438 -20.42 -27.57 -4.66
CA VAL A 438 -19.71 -28.53 -3.79
C VAL A 438 -19.01 -27.77 -2.69
N LEU A 439 -19.22 -28.19 -1.45
CA LEU A 439 -18.51 -27.69 -0.29
C LEU A 439 -17.55 -28.76 0.20
N THR A 440 -16.27 -28.42 0.38
CA THR A 440 -15.27 -29.38 0.88
C THR A 440 -14.75 -28.96 2.24
N CYS A 441 -14.61 -29.91 3.15
CA CYS A 441 -13.99 -29.67 4.45
C CYS A 441 -12.91 -30.70 4.78
N ALA A 442 -12.07 -30.28 5.72
CA ALA A 442 -11.03 -31.07 6.31
C ALA A 442 -11.58 -31.88 7.50
N ILE A 443 -11.62 -33.21 7.39
CA ILE A 443 -12.01 -34.11 8.49
C ILE A 443 -10.79 -34.85 9.09
N PRO A 444 -10.92 -35.49 10.28
CA PRO A 444 -9.85 -36.28 10.90
C PRO A 444 -9.34 -37.42 10.01
N ASP A 445 -8.27 -38.10 10.43
CA ASP A 445 -7.64 -39.22 9.71
C ASP A 445 -7.11 -38.86 8.31
N ASN A 446 -6.73 -37.60 8.13
CA ASN A 446 -6.19 -37.08 6.88
C ASN A 446 -7.14 -37.32 5.68
N GLN A 447 -8.44 -37.06 5.86
CA GLN A 447 -9.44 -37.15 4.79
C GLN A 447 -10.07 -35.80 4.47
N TYR A 448 -10.57 -35.67 3.25
CA TYR A 448 -11.54 -34.66 2.84
C TYR A 448 -12.95 -35.26 2.86
N GLU A 449 -13.93 -34.42 3.20
CA GLU A 449 -15.34 -34.69 2.97
C GLU A 449 -15.88 -33.60 2.04
N ALA A 450 -16.50 -33.99 0.93
CA ALA A 450 -17.16 -33.08 0.01
C ALA A 450 -18.67 -33.32 0.06
N ALA A 451 -19.45 -32.25 0.23
CA ALA A 451 -20.91 -32.25 0.18
C ALA A 451 -21.36 -31.64 -1.16
N VAL A 452 -22.05 -32.44 -1.98
CA VAL A 452 -22.66 -32.02 -3.23
C VAL A 452 -24.07 -31.53 -2.94
N LEU A 453 -24.33 -30.27 -3.29
CA LEU A 453 -25.57 -29.57 -3.05
C LEU A 453 -26.16 -29.09 -4.37
N ASP A 454 -27.48 -28.96 -4.40
CA ASP A 454 -28.18 -28.16 -5.40
C ASP A 454 -27.79 -26.69 -5.20
N ALA A 455 -27.27 -26.04 -6.23
CA ALA A 455 -26.70 -24.70 -6.13
C ALA A 455 -27.76 -23.62 -5.86
N GLU A 456 -29.02 -23.84 -6.25
CA GLU A 456 -30.11 -22.89 -6.04
C GLU A 456 -30.70 -23.01 -4.64
N SER A 457 -31.10 -24.22 -4.25
CA SER A 457 -31.79 -24.50 -2.98
C SER A 457 -30.88 -24.82 -1.81
N GLY A 458 -29.65 -25.28 -2.07
CA GLY A 458 -28.73 -25.82 -1.07
C GLY A 458 -29.02 -27.25 -0.63
N LYS A 459 -30.04 -27.90 -1.19
CA LYS A 459 -30.45 -29.25 -0.80
C LYS A 459 -29.35 -30.27 -1.15
N PRO A 460 -28.99 -31.21 -0.25
CA PRO A 460 -28.03 -32.25 -0.58
C PRO A 460 -28.46 -33.16 -1.73
N VAL A 461 -27.52 -33.51 -2.60
CA VAL A 461 -27.76 -34.33 -3.79
C VAL A 461 -27.20 -35.74 -3.60
N PRO A 462 -28.05 -36.74 -3.30
CA PRO A 462 -27.60 -38.12 -3.16
C PRO A 462 -27.30 -38.76 -4.53
N ASP A 463 -26.51 -39.83 -4.55
CA ASP A 463 -26.18 -40.60 -5.76
C ASP A 463 -25.56 -39.76 -6.90
N ALA A 464 -24.90 -38.65 -6.58
CA ALA A 464 -24.12 -37.86 -7.53
C ALA A 464 -22.72 -38.46 -7.66
N LEU A 465 -22.20 -38.55 -8.88
CA LEU A 465 -20.88 -39.10 -9.17
C LEU A 465 -19.82 -38.00 -9.08
N VAL A 466 -18.95 -38.09 -8.09
CA VAL A 466 -17.79 -37.19 -7.90
C VAL A 466 -16.55 -37.85 -8.49
N ARG A 467 -15.97 -37.24 -9.52
CA ARG A 467 -14.71 -37.68 -10.14
C ARG A 467 -13.55 -36.82 -9.66
N LEU A 468 -12.51 -37.45 -9.15
CA LEU A 468 -11.30 -36.82 -8.63
C LEU A 468 -10.18 -36.90 -9.67
N PHE A 469 -9.47 -35.78 -9.87
CA PHE A 469 -8.40 -35.67 -10.86
C PHE A 469 -7.07 -35.29 -10.21
N THR A 470 -5.97 -35.76 -10.78
CA THR A 470 -4.61 -35.28 -10.49
C THR A 470 -4.01 -34.69 -11.75
N GLU A 471 -3.04 -33.80 -11.63
CA GLU A 471 -2.31 -33.26 -12.77
C GLU A 471 -0.96 -33.97 -12.90
N LYS A 472 -0.70 -34.60 -14.05
CA LYS A 472 0.56 -35.26 -14.37
C LYS A 472 1.09 -34.69 -15.67
N LYS A 473 2.25 -34.02 -15.61
CA LYS A 473 2.91 -33.39 -16.79
C LYS A 473 1.99 -32.44 -17.58
N GLY A 474 1.10 -31.72 -16.88
CA GLY A 474 0.15 -30.78 -17.49
C GLY A 474 -1.16 -31.40 -18.01
N GLU A 475 -1.35 -32.71 -17.82
CA GLU A 475 -2.59 -33.42 -18.19
C GLU A 475 -3.39 -33.84 -16.95
N LEU A 476 -4.71 -33.68 -17.02
CA LEU A 476 -5.63 -34.13 -15.98
C LEU A 476 -5.88 -35.62 -16.13
N VAL A 477 -5.61 -36.37 -15.06
CA VAL A 477 -5.81 -37.82 -14.99
C VAL A 477 -6.82 -38.12 -13.88
N GLU A 478 -7.93 -38.78 -14.24
CA GLU A 478 -8.90 -39.29 -13.25
C GLU A 478 -8.22 -40.34 -12.36
N VAL A 479 -8.33 -40.17 -11.05
CA VAL A 479 -7.75 -41.10 -10.07
C VAL A 479 -8.80 -41.91 -9.32
N LYS A 480 -10.01 -41.38 -9.17
CA LYS A 480 -11.09 -42.05 -8.46
C LYS A 480 -12.44 -41.46 -8.81
N ALA A 481 -13.47 -42.29 -8.85
CA ALA A 481 -14.86 -41.87 -8.93
C ALA A 481 -15.65 -42.45 -7.76
N LEU A 482 -16.51 -41.65 -7.15
CA LEU A 482 -17.24 -41.99 -5.91
C LEU A 482 -18.67 -41.46 -5.99
N LEU A 483 -19.63 -42.21 -5.45
CA LEU A 483 -21.02 -41.75 -5.33
C LEU A 483 -21.25 -41.06 -3.98
N THR A 484 -22.06 -40.01 -3.97
CA THR A 484 -22.52 -39.38 -2.73
C THR A 484 -23.54 -40.26 -2.01
N ASP A 485 -23.52 -40.21 -0.67
CA ASP A 485 -24.50 -40.87 0.19
C ASP A 485 -25.85 -40.13 0.23
N LYS A 486 -26.78 -40.60 1.08
CA LYS A 486 -28.12 -40.00 1.25
C LYS A 486 -28.10 -38.52 1.67
N ASP A 487 -27.00 -38.07 2.28
CA ASP A 487 -26.81 -36.70 2.78
C ASP A 487 -25.96 -35.88 1.79
N GLY A 488 -25.76 -36.39 0.56
CA GLY A 488 -24.99 -35.75 -0.50
C GLY A 488 -23.48 -35.72 -0.26
N LYS A 489 -22.95 -36.52 0.67
CA LYS A 489 -21.55 -36.48 1.10
C LYS A 489 -20.71 -37.58 0.48
N VAL A 490 -19.42 -37.29 0.28
CA VAL A 490 -18.41 -38.25 -0.15
C VAL A 490 -17.08 -38.00 0.57
N ARG A 491 -16.33 -39.07 0.87
CA ARG A 491 -15.04 -38.98 1.58
C ARG A 491 -13.89 -39.54 0.76
N PHE A 492 -12.73 -38.88 0.84
CA PHE A 492 -11.52 -39.30 0.13
C PHE A 492 -10.25 -38.85 0.87
N PRO A 493 -9.12 -39.59 0.75
CA PRO A 493 -7.89 -39.29 1.49
C PRO A 493 -7.18 -38.05 0.95
N ARG A 494 -6.49 -37.31 1.84
CA ARG A 494 -5.47 -36.31 1.47
C ARG A 494 -4.14 -37.03 1.26
N MET A 495 -3.39 -36.74 0.19
CA MET A 495 -2.14 -37.44 -0.15
C MET A 495 -1.00 -36.43 -0.30
N ASN A 496 0.26 -36.79 0.01
CA ASN A 496 1.37 -35.84 -0.05
C ASN A 496 2.05 -35.74 -1.44
N GLU A 497 2.43 -34.49 -1.75
CA GLU A 497 3.26 -33.90 -2.81
C GLU A 497 2.62 -33.38 -4.12
N SER A 498 1.33 -33.58 -4.37
CA SER A 498 0.52 -32.76 -5.30
C SER A 498 -0.94 -33.15 -5.11
N ASP A 499 -1.64 -32.49 -4.18
CA ASP A 499 -3.06 -32.75 -3.95
C ASP A 499 -3.85 -32.70 -5.27
N TYR A 500 -5.01 -33.36 -5.28
CA TYR A 500 -5.90 -33.44 -6.44
C TYR A 500 -5.97 -32.09 -7.18
N ALA A 501 -5.84 -32.14 -8.51
CA ALA A 501 -6.03 -30.97 -9.36
C ALA A 501 -7.44 -30.39 -9.21
N GLY A 502 -8.41 -31.25 -8.85
CA GLY A 502 -9.78 -30.88 -8.56
C GLY A 502 -10.74 -32.05 -8.66
N TYR A 503 -12.03 -31.75 -8.63
CA TYR A 503 -13.11 -32.70 -8.92
C TYR A 503 -14.14 -32.12 -9.89
N THR A 504 -14.91 -33.03 -10.52
CA THR A 504 -16.17 -32.72 -11.20
C THR A 504 -17.31 -33.52 -10.59
N VAL A 505 -18.54 -33.08 -10.83
CA VAL A 505 -19.75 -33.76 -10.38
C VAL A 505 -20.64 -34.04 -11.59
N GLU A 506 -21.20 -35.24 -11.63
CA GLU A 506 -22.12 -35.69 -12.67
C GLU A 506 -23.37 -36.30 -12.03
N LYS A 507 -24.55 -35.92 -12.50
CA LYS A 507 -25.80 -36.64 -12.22
C LYS A 507 -26.83 -36.39 -13.33
N ASN A 508 -27.44 -37.47 -13.82
CA ASN A 508 -28.41 -37.41 -14.91
C ASN A 508 -27.83 -36.68 -16.15
N GLU A 509 -28.50 -35.63 -16.63
CA GLU A 509 -28.07 -34.83 -17.79
C GLU A 509 -27.03 -33.76 -17.44
N ASP A 510 -26.80 -33.45 -16.16
CA ASP A 510 -25.77 -32.50 -15.73
C ASP A 510 -24.44 -33.23 -15.56
N THR A 511 -23.60 -33.14 -16.60
CA THR A 511 -22.30 -33.82 -16.67
C THR A 511 -21.14 -32.88 -16.97
N ASP A 512 -21.42 -31.57 -17.06
CA ASP A 512 -20.52 -30.54 -17.59
C ASP A 512 -20.08 -29.54 -16.52
N MET A 513 -20.09 -29.95 -15.25
CA MET A 513 -19.51 -29.14 -14.18
C MET A 513 -18.00 -28.96 -14.45
N PRO A 514 -17.49 -27.71 -14.53
CA PRO A 514 -16.07 -27.47 -14.75
C PRO A 514 -15.25 -27.96 -13.56
N LEU A 515 -13.98 -28.29 -13.79
CA LEU A 515 -13.06 -28.72 -12.73
C LEU A 515 -13.07 -27.70 -11.58
N GLN A 516 -13.50 -28.12 -10.40
CA GLN A 516 -13.41 -27.34 -9.19
C GLN A 516 -12.13 -27.71 -8.46
N ARG A 517 -11.32 -26.72 -8.11
CA ARG A 517 -10.20 -26.96 -7.20
C ARG A 517 -10.72 -27.35 -5.83
N ILE A 518 -9.96 -28.19 -5.14
CA ILE A 518 -10.30 -28.58 -3.77
C ILE A 518 -9.94 -27.43 -2.84
N GLU A 519 -10.95 -26.63 -2.48
CA GLU A 519 -10.81 -25.52 -1.54
C GLU A 519 -11.55 -25.83 -0.24
N ILE A 520 -10.85 -25.68 0.90
CA ILE A 520 -11.44 -25.90 2.22
C ILE A 520 -12.43 -24.77 2.49
N SER A 521 -13.71 -25.11 2.50
CA SER A 521 -14.81 -24.17 2.42
C SER A 521 -15.22 -23.60 3.81
N TYR A 522 -15.11 -24.39 4.88
CA TYR A 522 -15.71 -24.02 6.18
C TYR A 522 -15.06 -24.59 7.47
N VAL A 523 -13.90 -25.28 7.39
CA VAL A 523 -13.17 -25.73 8.62
C VAL A 523 -11.70 -25.35 8.52
N LEU A 524 -11.31 -24.26 9.20
CA LEU A 524 -9.91 -23.94 9.44
C LEU A 524 -9.45 -24.69 10.69
N ASN A 525 -8.32 -25.40 10.56
CA ASN A 525 -7.71 -26.15 11.66
C ASN A 525 -7.12 -25.15 12.67
N GLU A 526 -7.94 -24.65 13.58
CA GLU A 526 -7.45 -24.07 14.84
C GLU A 526 -7.14 -25.22 15.79
N SER A 527 -6.09 -25.97 15.46
CA SER A 527 -5.43 -26.74 16.48
C SER A 527 -4.83 -25.72 17.43
N VAL A 528 -5.29 -25.66 18.69
CA VAL A 528 -4.50 -25.08 19.78
C VAL A 528 -3.21 -25.87 19.77
N ILE A 529 -2.16 -25.29 19.19
CA ILE A 529 -0.88 -25.99 19.10
C ILE A 529 -0.33 -25.95 20.52
N ASP A 530 -0.35 -27.11 21.18
CA ASP A 530 0.46 -27.41 22.36
C ASP A 530 1.95 -27.34 21.96
N SER A 531 2.41 -26.13 21.63
CA SER A 531 3.76 -25.83 21.21
C SER A 531 4.48 -25.20 22.38
N PRO A 532 5.73 -25.62 22.64
CA PRO A 532 6.59 -24.83 23.49
C PRO A 532 6.81 -23.46 22.84
N GLN A 533 6.68 -22.41 23.65
CA GLN A 533 6.85 -21.01 23.30
C GLN A 533 7.93 -20.40 24.19
N MET A 534 8.54 -19.31 23.72
CA MET A 534 9.50 -18.56 24.49
C MET A 534 9.38 -17.06 24.25
N ILE A 535 9.27 -16.32 25.35
CA ILE A 535 9.41 -14.86 25.34
C ILE A 535 10.89 -14.53 25.61
N LEU A 536 11.46 -13.61 24.82
CA LEU A 536 12.78 -13.04 25.05
C LEU A 536 12.62 -11.56 25.39
N LEU A 537 13.13 -11.14 26.54
CA LEU A 537 13.15 -9.76 27.01
C LEU A 537 14.59 -9.27 27.08
N THR A 538 14.79 -7.99 26.79
CA THR A 538 16.08 -7.32 26.93
C THR A 538 15.97 -6.12 27.87
N ASP A 539 17.07 -5.75 28.53
CA ASP A 539 17.09 -4.62 29.48
C ASP A 539 16.70 -3.30 28.81
N ARG A 540 17.11 -3.14 27.55
CA ARG A 540 16.82 -2.00 26.69
C ARG A 540 16.65 -2.41 25.24
N ALA A 541 16.09 -1.51 24.44
CA ALA A 541 15.92 -1.69 23.00
C ALA A 541 17.08 -1.11 22.18
N LEU A 542 17.92 -0.24 22.76
CA LEU A 542 18.99 0.48 22.08
C LEU A 542 20.36 0.33 22.79
N TYR A 543 21.36 -0.07 22.02
CA TYR A 543 22.73 -0.34 22.47
C TYR A 543 23.76 0.36 21.58
N ARG A 544 24.97 0.52 22.10
CA ARG A 544 26.18 0.89 21.35
C ARG A 544 27.04 -0.34 21.09
N PRO A 545 27.87 -0.32 20.03
CA PRO A 545 28.97 -1.28 19.86
C PRO A 545 29.79 -1.42 21.15
N GLY A 546 30.20 -2.65 21.49
CA GLY A 546 30.94 -2.94 22.73
C GLY A 546 30.09 -3.14 23.99
N GLN A 547 28.80 -2.79 23.98
CA GLN A 547 27.95 -2.92 25.18
C GLN A 547 27.44 -4.35 25.38
N THR A 548 27.19 -4.68 26.64
CA THR A 548 26.52 -5.93 27.01
C THR A 548 25.01 -5.80 26.87
N VAL A 549 24.41 -6.77 26.17
CA VAL A 549 22.97 -7.00 26.06
C VAL A 549 22.59 -8.04 27.11
N TYR A 550 21.68 -7.72 28.02
CA TYR A 550 21.14 -8.68 28.99
C TYR A 550 19.82 -9.23 28.49
N VAL A 551 19.69 -10.55 28.51
CA VAL A 551 18.54 -11.27 27.96
C VAL A 551 17.91 -12.12 29.05
N LYS A 552 16.59 -11.97 29.24
CA LYS A 552 15.77 -12.92 30.00
C LYS A 552 14.92 -13.71 29.01
N GLY A 553 15.05 -15.04 29.03
CA GLY A 553 14.13 -15.92 28.32
C GLY A 553 13.14 -16.55 29.28
N ILE A 554 11.87 -16.67 28.88
CA ILE A 554 10.83 -17.36 29.65
C ILE A 554 10.19 -18.38 28.71
N ALA A 555 10.43 -19.66 28.98
CA ALA A 555 9.91 -20.79 28.23
C ALA A 555 8.66 -21.35 28.91
N TYR A 556 7.59 -21.47 28.15
CA TYR A 556 6.33 -22.01 28.63
C TYR A 556 5.65 -22.79 27.51
N ARG A 557 4.71 -23.63 27.91
CA ARG A 557 3.82 -24.36 27.04
C ARG A 557 2.43 -23.83 27.29
N SER A 558 1.87 -23.16 26.28
CA SER A 558 0.51 -22.66 26.36
C SER A 558 -0.44 -23.78 25.98
N GLN A 559 -1.27 -24.18 26.93
CA GLN A 559 -2.51 -24.92 26.69
C GLN A 559 -3.67 -23.94 26.81
N THR A 560 -4.85 -24.35 26.39
CA THR A 560 -6.02 -23.48 26.37
C THR A 560 -6.40 -23.01 27.77
N ASP A 561 -6.17 -23.83 28.81
CA ASP A 561 -6.51 -23.51 30.19
C ASP A 561 -5.34 -23.32 31.15
N THR A 562 -4.09 -23.56 30.72
CA THR A 562 -2.89 -23.45 31.57
C THR A 562 -1.66 -23.06 30.75
N ALA A 563 -0.80 -22.21 31.33
CA ALA A 563 0.56 -22.00 30.84
C ALA A 563 1.51 -22.71 31.80
N ASN A 564 2.11 -23.80 31.34
CA ASN A 564 3.06 -24.55 32.16
C ASN A 564 4.48 -24.13 31.80
N VAL A 565 5.22 -23.68 32.79
CA VAL A 565 6.63 -23.33 32.62
C VAL A 565 7.44 -24.55 32.18
N ILE A 566 8.39 -24.37 31.28
CA ILE A 566 9.26 -25.46 30.82
C ILE A 566 10.56 -25.39 31.62
N ALA A 567 10.57 -26.02 32.81
CA ALA A 567 11.73 -26.03 33.71
C ALA A 567 12.83 -27.02 33.28
N GLY A 568 14.09 -26.68 33.55
CA GLY A 568 15.24 -27.57 33.39
C GLY A 568 15.62 -27.95 31.96
N LYS A 569 15.11 -27.28 30.93
CA LYS A 569 15.37 -27.56 29.51
C LYS A 569 16.52 -26.70 28.99
N ASN A 570 17.36 -27.31 28.15
CA ASN A 570 18.45 -26.61 27.48
C ASN A 570 17.98 -25.95 26.17
N TYR A 571 18.50 -24.77 25.90
CA TYR A 571 18.24 -23.97 24.70
C TYR A 571 19.53 -23.36 24.17
N THR A 572 19.61 -23.25 22.85
CA THR A 572 20.65 -22.46 22.16
C THR A 572 20.08 -21.07 21.85
N LEU A 573 20.65 -20.04 22.48
CA LEU A 573 20.37 -18.64 22.19
C LEU A 573 21.43 -18.08 21.25
N SER A 574 21.00 -17.59 20.10
CA SER A 574 21.87 -17.01 19.07
C SER A 574 21.62 -15.52 18.91
N LEU A 575 22.68 -14.77 18.60
CA LEU A 575 22.66 -13.36 18.25
C LEU A 575 23.14 -13.19 16.81
N THR A 576 22.38 -12.48 15.99
CA THR A 576 22.76 -12.11 14.62
C THR A 576 22.87 -10.60 14.45
N ASP A 577 23.83 -10.16 13.63
CA ASP A 577 24.02 -8.75 13.26
C ASP A 577 22.98 -8.26 12.23
N ALA A 578 23.07 -6.98 11.84
CA ALA A 578 22.19 -6.32 10.87
C ALA A 578 22.11 -7.01 9.49
N ASN A 579 23.13 -7.79 9.11
CA ASN A 579 23.13 -8.58 7.87
C ASN A 579 22.64 -10.02 8.09
N ARG A 580 22.03 -10.30 9.24
CA ARG A 580 21.57 -11.64 9.67
C ARG A 580 22.69 -12.66 9.81
N ARG A 581 23.95 -12.22 9.97
CA ARG A 581 25.08 -13.12 10.23
C ARG A 581 25.16 -13.43 11.72
N LYS A 582 25.31 -14.71 12.07
CA LYS A 582 25.48 -15.14 13.47
C LYS A 582 26.81 -14.62 14.04
N ILE A 583 26.75 -13.85 15.12
CA ILE A 583 27.90 -13.24 15.80
C ILE A 583 28.09 -13.72 17.24
N GLY A 584 27.10 -14.41 17.81
CA GLY A 584 27.18 -14.99 19.15
C GLY A 584 26.22 -16.14 19.33
N GLU A 585 26.58 -17.08 20.21
CA GLU A 585 25.77 -18.23 20.57
C GLU A 585 26.05 -18.61 22.04
N LYS A 586 25.01 -18.95 22.80
CA LYS A 586 25.10 -19.42 24.19
C LYS A 586 24.12 -20.56 24.43
N GLU A 587 24.60 -21.59 25.11
CA GLU A 587 23.76 -22.64 25.69
C GLU A 587 23.24 -22.17 27.04
N VAL A 588 21.92 -22.22 27.23
CA VAL A 588 21.23 -21.79 28.45
C VAL A 588 20.29 -22.89 28.94
N ARG A 589 20.03 -22.92 30.25
CA ARG A 589 19.11 -23.87 30.87
C ARG A 589 18.07 -23.13 31.70
N THR A 590 16.81 -23.51 31.55
CA THR A 590 15.70 -22.89 32.30
C THR A 590 15.69 -23.32 33.77
N ASN A 591 15.33 -22.40 34.67
CA ASN A 591 15.14 -22.63 36.10
C ASN A 591 13.74 -23.22 36.40
N GLU A 592 13.36 -23.29 37.68
CA GLU A 592 12.05 -23.80 38.12
C GLU A 592 10.85 -22.96 37.64
N PHE A 593 11.06 -21.69 37.32
CA PHE A 593 10.07 -20.80 36.71
C PHE A 593 10.10 -20.83 35.18
N GLY A 594 10.81 -21.79 34.58
CA GLY A 594 10.95 -21.92 33.12
C GLY A 594 11.76 -20.82 32.47
N SER A 595 12.54 -20.06 33.25
CA SER A 595 13.23 -18.88 32.75
C SER A 595 14.75 -19.04 32.80
N PHE A 596 15.48 -18.27 31.99
CA PHE A 596 16.94 -18.20 32.01
C PHE A 596 17.42 -16.76 31.86
N THR A 597 18.68 -16.53 32.22
CA THR A 597 19.38 -15.28 31.92
C THR A 597 20.61 -15.55 31.05
N ALA A 598 20.91 -14.63 30.15
CA ALA A 598 22.08 -14.66 29.30
C ALA A 598 22.56 -13.24 29.03
N GLU A 599 23.80 -13.13 28.55
CA GLU A 599 24.38 -11.86 28.15
C GLU A 599 25.20 -12.00 26.87
N PHE A 600 25.21 -10.99 26.02
CA PHE A 600 26.09 -10.91 24.86
C PHE A 600 26.84 -9.60 24.89
N VAL A 601 28.17 -9.65 24.74
CA VAL A 601 28.96 -8.45 24.51
C VAL A 601 28.93 -8.16 23.01
N LEU A 602 28.38 -7.01 22.62
CA LEU A 602 28.36 -6.58 21.22
C LEU A 602 29.79 -6.28 20.75
N PRO A 603 30.18 -6.65 19.51
CA PRO A 603 31.48 -6.29 18.97
C PRO A 603 31.69 -4.77 18.96
N SER A 604 32.88 -4.30 19.32
CA SER A 604 33.21 -2.87 19.33
C SER A 604 33.28 -2.24 17.93
N GLY A 605 33.48 -3.05 16.87
CA GLY A 605 33.47 -2.62 15.46
C GLY A 605 32.37 -3.30 14.64
N GLY A 606 31.22 -3.57 15.26
CA GLY A 606 30.06 -4.18 14.60
C GLY A 606 29.27 -3.18 13.74
N LEU A 607 28.44 -3.69 12.83
CA LEU A 607 27.56 -2.87 12.00
C LEU A 607 26.48 -2.20 12.85
N ASN A 608 26.11 -0.97 12.50
CA ASN A 608 24.90 -0.34 13.05
C ASN A 608 23.64 -0.94 12.40
N GLY A 609 22.53 -0.98 13.13
CA GLY A 609 21.24 -1.46 12.65
C GLY A 609 20.51 -2.40 13.60
N GLU A 610 19.57 -3.18 13.06
CA GLU A 610 18.73 -4.10 13.83
C GLU A 610 19.41 -5.47 14.00
N TYR A 611 19.54 -5.91 15.25
CA TYR A 611 20.12 -7.19 15.63
C TYR A 611 19.00 -8.09 16.16
N TYR A 612 19.17 -9.40 15.99
CA TYR A 612 18.15 -10.37 16.39
C TYR A 612 18.71 -11.39 17.36
N LEU A 613 17.98 -11.58 18.46
CA LEU A 613 18.13 -12.68 19.39
C LEU A 613 17.13 -13.77 19.03
N LYS A 614 17.60 -15.01 18.92
CA LYS A 614 16.76 -16.12 18.49
C LYS A 614 17.08 -17.42 19.21
N THR A 615 16.03 -18.12 19.63
CA THR A 615 16.04 -19.54 19.99
C THR A 615 15.17 -20.32 19.00
N LYS A 616 15.04 -21.63 19.21
CA LYS A 616 14.09 -22.45 18.44
C LYS A 616 12.63 -22.01 18.61
N GLU A 617 12.29 -21.41 19.75
CA GLU A 617 10.90 -21.22 20.22
C GLU A 617 10.55 -19.75 20.50
N GLY A 618 11.47 -18.80 20.27
CA GLY A 618 11.27 -17.38 20.53
C GLY A 618 12.31 -16.48 19.85
N SER A 619 11.96 -15.21 19.67
CA SER A 619 12.86 -14.19 19.11
C SER A 619 12.59 -12.80 19.69
N ALA A 620 13.61 -11.96 19.73
CA ALA A 620 13.51 -10.53 20.02
C ALA A 620 14.47 -9.75 19.12
N SER A 621 14.18 -8.47 18.88
CA SER A 621 15.12 -7.57 18.21
C SER A 621 15.59 -6.46 19.12
N ILE A 622 16.81 -5.98 18.85
CA ILE A 622 17.43 -4.84 19.49
C ILE A 622 18.06 -3.97 18.41
N ARG A 623 18.26 -2.69 18.71
CA ARG A 623 18.93 -1.75 17.82
C ARG A 623 20.32 -1.42 18.35
N VAL A 624 21.32 -1.45 17.46
CA VAL A 624 22.71 -1.10 17.78
C VAL A 624 23.10 0.11 16.95
N GLU A 625 23.44 1.22 17.61
CA GLU A 625 23.78 2.49 16.96
C GLU A 625 24.88 3.19 17.73
N GLU A 626 25.68 4.01 17.05
CA GLU A 626 26.52 4.99 17.72
C GLU A 626 25.69 6.22 18.07
N TYR A 627 25.46 6.44 19.36
CA TYR A 627 24.69 7.59 19.84
C TYR A 627 25.34 8.26 21.04
N LYS A 628 25.08 9.56 21.16
CA LYS A 628 25.29 10.33 22.39
C LYS A 628 23.96 10.43 23.11
N ARG A 629 23.97 10.18 24.43
CA ARG A 629 22.75 10.31 25.25
C ARG A 629 22.34 11.79 25.30
N PRO A 630 21.06 12.10 25.00
CA PRO A 630 20.51 13.42 25.23
C PRO A 630 20.72 13.84 26.68
N THR A 631 21.23 15.05 26.91
CA THR A 631 21.38 15.60 28.26
C THR A 631 20.16 16.42 28.69
N PHE A 632 19.32 16.80 27.74
CA PHE A 632 18.09 17.56 27.94
C PHE A 632 17.00 17.18 26.95
N ASP A 633 15.77 17.60 27.22
CA ASP A 633 14.61 17.41 26.36
C ASP A 633 13.79 18.69 26.23
N ILE A 634 13.02 18.76 25.15
CA ILE A 634 12.03 19.81 24.88
C ILE A 634 10.66 19.16 25.01
N VAL A 635 9.91 19.54 26.04
CA VAL A 635 8.59 19.00 26.33
C VAL A 635 7.54 20.09 26.14
N PHE A 636 6.66 19.91 25.16
CA PHE A 636 5.49 20.78 25.01
C PHE A 636 4.44 20.47 26.06
N ALA A 637 3.78 21.52 26.58
CA ALA A 637 2.63 21.34 27.46
C ALA A 637 1.46 20.73 26.67
N PRO A 638 0.71 19.77 27.25
CA PRO A 638 -0.50 19.22 26.62
C PRO A 638 -1.46 20.34 26.20
N GLN A 639 -2.06 20.18 25.01
CA GLN A 639 -3.00 21.14 24.44
C GLN A 639 -4.42 20.56 24.53
N GLU A 640 -5.08 20.81 25.66
CA GLU A 640 -6.39 20.22 25.99
C GLU A 640 -7.58 21.06 25.48
N GLY A 641 -7.31 22.21 24.86
CA GLY A 641 -8.35 23.13 24.36
C GLY A 641 -9.05 22.66 23.10
N VAL A 642 -10.22 23.25 22.82
CA VAL A 642 -10.95 23.13 21.56
C VAL A 642 -10.61 24.34 20.68
N TYR A 643 -9.92 24.11 19.56
CA TYR A 643 -9.38 25.18 18.73
C TYR A 643 -10.12 25.35 17.40
N GLN A 644 -10.18 26.58 16.89
CA GLN A 644 -10.79 26.91 15.60
C GLN A 644 -9.87 27.71 14.70
N LEU A 645 -10.21 27.72 13.41
CA LEU A 645 -9.51 28.52 12.42
C LEU A 645 -9.64 30.02 12.75
N GLY A 646 -8.50 30.70 12.83
CA GLY A 646 -8.37 32.10 13.23
C GLY A 646 -7.93 32.32 14.67
N ASP A 647 -7.94 31.29 15.53
CA ASP A 647 -7.45 31.44 16.90
C ASP A 647 -5.96 31.75 16.94
N SER A 648 -5.59 32.64 17.87
CA SER A 648 -4.20 32.99 18.19
C SER A 648 -3.81 32.35 19.50
N LEU A 649 -2.85 31.43 19.45
CA LEU A 649 -2.37 30.63 20.57
C LEU A 649 -0.93 31.00 20.94
N ARG A 650 -0.59 30.73 22.20
CA ARG A 650 0.79 30.72 22.69
C ARG A 650 1.10 29.30 23.15
N VAL A 651 1.71 28.53 22.26
CA VAL A 651 2.03 27.12 22.51
C VAL A 651 3.22 27.06 23.46
N LYS A 652 2.95 26.62 24.69
CA LYS A 652 3.96 26.56 25.76
C LYS A 652 4.77 25.27 25.69
N GLY A 653 6.06 25.38 25.96
CA GLY A 653 6.93 24.23 26.16
C GLY A 653 8.00 24.55 27.20
N THR A 654 8.72 23.52 27.63
CA THR A 654 9.82 23.63 28.58
C THR A 654 11.07 22.93 28.04
N VAL A 655 12.23 23.48 28.36
CA VAL A 655 13.53 22.90 28.02
C VAL A 655 14.28 22.63 29.31
N LYS A 656 14.45 21.35 29.64
CA LYS A 656 15.05 20.90 30.91
C LYS A 656 15.96 19.71 30.69
N THR A 657 17.00 19.62 31.50
CA THR A 657 17.81 18.40 31.63
C THR A 657 16.97 17.23 32.15
N TYR A 658 17.39 15.99 31.94
CA TYR A 658 16.69 14.80 32.49
C TYR A 658 16.68 14.75 34.03
N SER A 659 17.53 15.54 34.69
CA SER A 659 17.50 15.77 36.15
C SER A 659 16.57 16.91 36.59
N GLY A 660 15.86 17.56 35.65
CA GLY A 660 14.88 18.61 35.93
C GLY A 660 15.43 20.05 35.96
N VAL A 661 16.72 20.27 35.66
CA VAL A 661 17.33 21.61 35.64
C VAL A 661 16.95 22.38 34.37
N PRO A 662 16.40 23.61 34.45
CA PRO A 662 16.09 24.46 33.31
C PRO A 662 17.29 24.87 32.45
N ILE A 663 17.08 25.04 31.13
CA ILE A 663 18.06 25.59 30.20
C ILE A 663 17.60 26.97 29.73
N GLN A 664 18.36 28.02 30.07
CA GLN A 664 17.98 29.43 29.85
C GLN A 664 18.81 30.11 28.75
N GLU A 665 20.08 29.71 28.58
CA GLU A 665 21.03 30.38 27.69
C GLU A 665 20.99 29.88 26.23
N ALA A 666 20.02 29.01 25.90
CA ALA A 666 19.89 28.39 24.59
C ALA A 666 18.60 28.83 23.91
N SER A 667 18.73 29.45 22.74
CA SER A 667 17.60 29.93 21.97
C SER A 667 16.79 28.79 21.36
N VAL A 668 15.46 28.81 21.55
CA VAL A 668 14.52 27.84 20.95
C VAL A 668 14.12 28.32 19.57
N LYS A 669 14.67 27.69 18.53
CA LYS A 669 14.24 27.90 17.15
C LYS A 669 12.98 27.09 16.91
N TYR A 670 11.99 27.65 16.22
CA TYR A 670 10.75 26.93 15.91
C TYR A 670 10.31 27.10 14.47
N THR A 671 9.59 26.11 13.96
CA THR A 671 8.84 26.14 12.70
C THR A 671 7.41 25.69 12.93
N VAL A 672 6.48 26.26 12.16
CA VAL A 672 5.06 25.91 12.17
C VAL A 672 4.65 25.52 10.76
N THR A 673 4.35 24.24 10.57
CA THR A 673 3.91 23.69 9.27
C THR A 673 2.45 23.27 9.37
N ARG A 674 1.62 23.73 8.44
CA ARG A 674 0.23 23.33 8.32
C ARG A 674 0.07 22.21 7.29
N ARG A 675 -0.75 21.22 7.61
CA ARG A 675 -1.18 20.12 6.72
C ARG A 675 -2.70 20.01 6.71
N SER A 676 -3.31 19.67 5.58
CA SER A 676 -4.76 19.41 5.54
C SER A 676 -5.09 17.91 5.53
N TYR A 677 -6.20 17.57 6.18
CA TYR A 677 -6.71 16.21 6.30
C TYR A 677 -8.19 16.18 5.99
N THR A 678 -8.64 15.16 5.25
CA THR A 678 -10.09 14.88 5.13
C THR A 678 -10.67 14.48 6.49
N TRP A 679 -12.00 14.50 6.65
CA TRP A 679 -12.65 14.01 7.88
C TRP A 679 -12.43 12.52 8.15
N LEU A 680 -12.01 11.75 7.13
CA LEU A 680 -11.54 10.37 7.26
C LEU A 680 -10.05 10.28 7.67
N ARG A 681 -9.44 11.42 8.03
CA ARG A 681 -8.02 11.55 8.38
C ARG A 681 -7.06 11.08 7.30
N LEU A 682 -7.48 11.18 6.04
CA LEU A 682 -6.60 10.98 4.91
C LEU A 682 -5.83 12.27 4.66
N PHE A 683 -4.51 12.15 4.62
CA PHE A 683 -3.60 13.25 4.36
C PHE A 683 -3.74 13.74 2.92
N ASN A 684 -3.98 15.04 2.74
CA ASN A 684 -3.85 15.68 1.45
C ASN A 684 -2.40 16.12 1.28
N ASN A 685 -1.86 16.00 0.07
CA ASN A 685 -0.48 16.40 -0.20
C ASN A 685 -0.32 17.95 -0.25
N ASP A 686 -0.61 18.66 0.84
CA ASP A 686 -0.44 20.12 1.00
C ASP A 686 0.23 20.51 2.35
N ASP A 687 1.55 20.71 2.34
CA ASP A 687 2.30 21.23 3.49
C ASP A 687 2.57 22.70 3.22
N THR A 688 2.26 23.56 4.19
CA THR A 688 2.48 25.01 4.09
C THR A 688 3.23 25.48 5.32
N LEU A 689 4.42 26.05 5.15
CA LEU A 689 5.12 26.74 6.24
C LEU A 689 4.36 28.03 6.58
N LEU A 690 3.88 28.15 7.83
CA LEU A 690 3.12 29.33 8.27
C LEU A 690 3.98 30.35 9.01
N ALA A 691 4.96 29.88 9.78
CA ALA A 691 5.85 30.71 10.57
C ALA A 691 7.15 29.96 10.88
N SER A 692 8.24 30.72 11.00
CA SER A 692 9.48 30.29 11.64
C SER A 692 10.02 31.43 12.49
N GLY A 693 10.77 31.11 13.53
CA GLY A 693 11.28 32.11 14.44
C GLY A 693 12.14 31.54 15.55
N SER A 694 12.42 32.38 16.55
CA SER A 694 13.25 32.02 17.69
C SER A 694 12.74 32.72 18.94
N VAL A 695 12.70 32.00 20.07
CA VAL A 695 12.31 32.52 21.39
C VAL A 695 13.32 32.11 22.44
N MET A 696 13.55 32.97 23.44
CA MET A 696 14.38 32.63 24.60
C MET A 696 13.51 32.01 25.70
N PRO A 697 13.93 30.90 26.32
CA PRO A 697 13.30 30.39 27.53
C PRO A 697 13.43 31.40 28.69
N ASP A 698 12.48 31.37 29.63
CA ASP A 698 12.54 32.13 30.88
C ASP A 698 13.39 31.42 31.96
N GLU A 699 13.41 31.97 33.18
CA GLU A 699 14.18 31.40 34.31
C GLU A 699 13.76 29.97 34.69
N ALA A 700 12.51 29.59 34.43
CA ALA A 700 12.00 28.23 34.66
C ALA A 700 12.25 27.29 33.47
N GLY A 701 12.86 27.80 32.39
CA GLY A 701 13.10 27.09 31.14
C GLY A 701 11.85 26.98 30.28
N GLU A 702 10.83 27.81 30.54
CA GLU A 702 9.59 27.84 29.77
C GLU A 702 9.72 28.77 28.57
N PHE A 703 9.13 28.38 27.45
CA PHE A 703 9.04 29.21 26.24
C PHE A 703 7.63 29.15 25.66
N ALA A 704 7.28 30.14 24.85
CA ALA A 704 5.98 30.21 24.19
C ALA A 704 6.13 30.54 22.71
N VAL A 705 5.68 29.62 21.86
CA VAL A 705 5.63 29.81 20.40
C VAL A 705 4.30 30.48 20.01
N PRO A 706 4.32 31.65 19.34
CA PRO A 706 3.11 32.26 18.82
C PRO A 706 2.59 31.46 17.62
N LEU A 707 1.31 31.10 17.65
CA LEU A 707 0.66 30.31 16.60
C LEU A 707 -0.68 30.94 16.20
N LEU A 708 -0.86 31.22 14.92
CA LEU A 708 -2.16 31.61 14.36
C LEU A 708 -2.69 30.47 13.49
N LEU A 709 -3.88 29.96 13.81
CA LEU A 709 -4.50 28.82 13.12
C LEU A 709 -5.11 29.24 11.77
N LYS A 710 -4.27 29.52 10.77
CA LYS A 710 -4.70 29.96 9.43
C LYS A 710 -5.24 28.80 8.58
N GLY A 711 -6.49 28.91 8.13
CA GLY A 711 -7.09 27.96 7.18
C GLY A 711 -8.29 28.54 6.43
N GLU A 712 -8.70 27.86 5.36
CA GLU A 712 -9.88 28.24 4.57
C GLU A 712 -11.16 27.72 5.25
N LYS A 713 -12.13 28.61 5.52
CA LYS A 713 -13.35 28.27 6.27
C LYS A 713 -14.32 27.33 5.52
N ALA A 714 -14.24 27.27 4.19
CA ALA A 714 -15.18 26.52 3.35
C ALA A 714 -14.73 25.07 3.05
N ALA A 715 -13.58 24.64 3.56
CA ALA A 715 -13.04 23.32 3.24
C ALA A 715 -13.76 22.19 3.99
N ASN A 716 -14.07 21.08 3.31
CA ASN A 716 -14.59 19.86 3.94
C ASN A 716 -13.44 19.01 4.54
N SER A 717 -12.61 19.66 5.34
CA SER A 717 -11.37 19.14 5.92
C SER A 717 -11.07 19.84 7.24
N PHE A 718 -10.11 19.29 7.99
CA PHE A 718 -9.47 19.99 9.09
C PHE A 718 -7.98 20.16 8.81
N PHE A 719 -7.36 21.11 9.49
CA PHE A 719 -5.93 21.39 9.38
C PHE A 719 -5.23 20.95 10.65
N THR A 720 -4.05 20.37 10.50
CA THR A 720 -3.10 20.14 11.59
C THR A 720 -1.95 21.13 11.45
N TYR A 721 -1.49 21.65 12.57
CA TYR A 721 -0.43 22.64 12.70
C TYR A 721 0.68 21.97 13.50
N GLN A 722 1.72 21.51 12.82
CA GLN A 722 2.89 20.89 13.42
C GLN A 722 3.86 22.01 13.84
N ILE A 723 4.06 22.14 15.13
CA ILE A 723 5.05 23.03 15.75
C ILE A 723 6.26 22.19 16.08
N GLU A 724 7.38 22.47 15.43
CA GLU A 724 8.67 21.84 15.72
C GLU A 724 9.56 22.87 16.42
N ALA A 725 10.17 22.48 17.53
CA ALA A 725 11.11 23.29 18.30
C ALA A 725 12.46 22.58 18.34
N THR A 726 13.53 23.34 18.09
CA THR A 726 14.91 22.89 18.08
C THR A 726 15.75 23.81 18.96
N VAL A 727 16.53 23.21 19.86
CA VAL A 727 17.41 23.92 20.79
C VAL A 727 18.81 23.36 20.68
N THR A 728 19.80 24.24 20.56
CA THR A 728 21.23 23.89 20.64
C THR A 728 21.82 24.52 21.89
N ASN A 729 22.36 23.70 22.79
CA ASN A 729 22.98 24.19 24.03
C ASN A 729 24.39 24.75 23.79
N VAL A 730 24.99 25.34 24.83
CA VAL A 730 26.33 25.96 24.77
C VAL A 730 27.47 24.97 24.44
N VAL A 731 27.23 23.66 24.59
CA VAL A 731 28.19 22.58 24.28
C VAL A 731 27.94 22.00 22.87
N GLY A 732 27.03 22.60 22.09
CA GLY A 732 26.72 22.19 20.72
C GLY A 732 25.79 20.97 20.59
N GLU A 733 25.20 20.48 21.68
CA GLU A 733 24.17 19.44 21.60
C GLU A 733 22.84 20.03 21.13
N THR A 734 22.25 19.44 20.09
CA THR A 734 20.97 19.87 19.52
C THR A 734 19.89 18.84 19.81
N GLN A 735 18.73 19.30 20.31
CA GLN A 735 17.54 18.47 20.51
C GLN A 735 16.35 19.08 19.77
N THR A 736 15.51 18.21 19.22
CA THR A 736 14.29 18.58 18.51
C THR A 736 13.08 17.88 19.13
N SER A 737 11.95 18.59 19.15
CA SER A 737 10.66 18.05 19.58
C SER A 737 9.56 18.69 18.75
N ALA A 738 8.49 17.94 18.52
CA ALA A 738 7.35 18.42 17.74
C ALA A 738 6.05 18.13 18.47
N MET A 739 5.07 19.03 18.29
CA MET A 739 3.70 18.85 18.72
C MET A 739 2.76 19.27 17.59
N SER A 740 1.58 18.66 17.54
CA SER A 740 0.54 19.05 16.58
C SER A 740 -0.66 19.64 17.31
N ILE A 741 -1.31 20.62 16.69
CA ILE A 741 -2.61 21.16 17.08
C ILE A 741 -3.54 21.04 15.88
N ALA A 742 -4.81 20.71 16.07
CA ALA A 742 -5.77 20.56 14.98
C ALA A 742 -6.92 21.58 15.10
N ALA A 743 -7.34 22.14 13.97
CA ALA A 743 -8.50 23.02 13.88
C ALA A 743 -9.19 22.90 12.52
N GLY A 744 -10.52 22.95 12.53
CA GLY A 744 -11.36 22.89 11.33
C GLY A 744 -12.66 23.67 11.51
N ASN A 745 -13.63 23.44 10.62
CA ASN A 745 -14.97 24.02 10.74
C ASN A 745 -15.87 23.29 11.76
N ARG A 746 -15.44 22.09 12.20
CA ARG A 746 -16.02 21.33 13.31
C ARG A 746 -14.97 21.20 14.41
N SER A 747 -15.42 21.19 15.64
CA SER A 747 -14.60 21.13 16.86
C SER A 747 -14.64 19.76 17.54
N LEU A 748 -15.72 19.01 17.32
CA LEU A 748 -16.00 17.73 17.95
C LEU A 748 -16.23 16.65 16.89
N LEU A 749 -15.77 15.45 17.19
CA LEU A 749 -16.10 14.22 16.49
C LEU A 749 -16.87 13.32 17.46
N LEU A 750 -18.09 12.97 17.07
CA LEU A 750 -18.93 12.04 17.82
C LEU A 750 -18.76 10.62 17.30
N SER A 751 -18.78 9.67 18.22
CA SER A 751 -18.86 8.25 17.92
C SER A 751 -19.58 7.51 19.04
N ALA A 752 -20.08 6.32 18.76
CA ALA A 752 -20.63 5.43 19.78
C ALA A 752 -20.05 4.05 19.56
N LYS A 753 -19.46 3.45 20.60
CA LYS A 753 -19.06 2.04 20.55
C LYS A 753 -20.28 1.19 20.88
N ILE A 754 -21.14 1.00 19.89
CA ILE A 754 -22.38 0.22 20.02
C ILE A 754 -22.42 -0.90 18.99
N ASP A 755 -22.80 -2.09 19.44
CA ASP A 755 -22.97 -3.24 18.57
C ASP A 755 -24.13 -3.00 17.60
N LYS A 756 -24.00 -3.55 16.38
CA LYS A 756 -25.06 -3.47 15.36
C LYS A 756 -26.29 -4.28 15.74
N LEU A 757 -26.13 -5.34 16.53
CA LEU A 757 -27.18 -6.25 16.97
C LEU A 757 -27.34 -6.11 18.49
N ILE A 758 -28.51 -5.67 18.94
CA ILE A 758 -28.74 -5.35 20.36
C ILE A 758 -29.91 -6.18 20.87
N CYS A 759 -29.60 -7.06 21.83
CA CYS A 759 -30.60 -7.81 22.57
C CYS A 759 -31.31 -6.88 23.54
N LYS A 760 -32.60 -6.66 23.34
CA LYS A 760 -33.42 -5.72 24.12
C LYS A 760 -33.47 -6.07 25.60
N GLU A 761 -33.44 -7.35 25.95
CA GLU A 761 -33.42 -7.82 27.34
C GLU A 761 -32.07 -7.60 28.03
N ASN A 762 -31.00 -7.37 27.26
CA ASN A 762 -29.65 -7.11 27.77
C ASN A 762 -28.96 -6.00 26.95
N ALA A 763 -29.65 -4.88 26.74
CA ALA A 763 -29.12 -3.78 25.94
C ALA A 763 -27.90 -3.10 26.58
N GLY A 764 -27.68 -3.34 27.87
CA GLY A 764 -26.52 -2.85 28.62
C GLY A 764 -26.44 -1.32 28.65
N SER A 765 -25.25 -0.83 28.37
CA SER A 765 -24.90 0.58 28.38
C SER A 765 -24.01 0.90 27.18
N VAL A 766 -23.95 2.18 26.81
CA VAL A 766 -23.09 2.68 25.74
C VAL A 766 -22.34 3.92 26.20
N VAL A 767 -21.11 4.07 25.74
CA VAL A 767 -20.36 5.32 25.86
C VAL A 767 -20.43 6.06 24.53
N PHE A 768 -21.25 7.11 24.49
CA PHE A 768 -21.22 8.07 23.40
C PHE A 768 -19.96 8.92 23.56
N SER A 769 -18.98 8.73 22.70
CA SER A 769 -17.69 9.41 22.79
C SER A 769 -17.74 10.72 22.01
N ALA A 770 -17.21 11.77 22.61
CA ALA A 770 -16.95 13.03 21.93
C ALA A 770 -15.48 13.38 22.14
N VAL A 771 -14.74 13.49 21.04
CA VAL A 771 -13.34 13.89 21.06
C VAL A 771 -13.16 15.19 20.29
N ASN A 772 -12.16 15.98 20.66
CA ASN A 772 -11.71 17.07 19.81
C ASN A 772 -10.93 16.53 18.59
N LEU A 773 -10.43 17.41 17.74
CA LEU A 773 -9.66 17.03 16.55
C LEU A 773 -8.26 16.45 16.85
N MET A 774 -7.89 16.36 18.12
CA MET A 774 -6.62 15.79 18.63
C MET A 774 -6.83 14.46 19.38
N ASP A 775 -8.01 13.83 19.25
CA ASP A 775 -8.40 12.59 19.95
C ASP A 775 -8.51 12.72 21.49
N MET A 776 -8.53 13.94 22.03
CA MET A 776 -8.74 14.14 23.45
C MET A 776 -10.23 14.10 23.77
N PRO A 777 -10.67 13.36 24.81
CA PRO A 777 -12.08 13.30 25.20
C PRO A 777 -12.56 14.66 25.72
N VAL A 778 -13.74 15.09 25.25
CA VAL A 778 -14.43 16.31 25.69
C VAL A 778 -15.81 15.94 26.23
N ASN A 779 -16.10 16.27 27.49
CA ASN A 779 -17.38 15.96 28.13
C ASN A 779 -18.40 17.07 27.84
N VAL A 780 -19.41 16.77 27.02
CA VAL A 780 -20.49 17.67 26.60
C VAL A 780 -21.85 16.96 26.71
N PRO A 781 -22.93 17.68 27.05
CA PRO A 781 -24.27 17.13 26.99
C PRO A 781 -24.69 16.92 25.52
N GLY A 782 -25.45 15.85 25.28
CA GLY A 782 -26.00 15.54 23.97
C GLY A 782 -27.35 14.82 24.05
N GLU A 783 -27.96 14.64 22.88
CA GLU A 783 -29.20 13.90 22.67
C GLU A 783 -28.97 12.75 21.69
N TYR A 784 -29.70 11.65 21.86
CA TYR A 784 -29.76 10.59 20.88
C TYR A 784 -31.22 10.22 20.58
N LYS A 785 -31.48 9.81 19.33
CA LYS A 785 -32.81 9.44 18.83
C LYS A 785 -32.72 8.16 18.02
N LEU A 786 -33.69 7.28 18.20
CA LEU A 786 -33.85 6.06 17.41
C LEU A 786 -35.03 6.20 16.46
N PHE A 787 -34.78 6.13 15.15
CA PHE A 787 -35.81 6.17 14.12
C PHE A 787 -36.00 4.78 13.53
N PRO A 788 -37.20 4.17 13.56
CA PRO A 788 -37.46 2.95 12.82
C PRO A 788 -37.20 3.19 11.33
N ILE A 789 -36.44 2.31 10.66
CA ILE A 789 -36.15 2.48 9.22
C ILE A 789 -37.45 2.44 8.39
N ALA A 790 -38.45 1.69 8.84
CA ALA A 790 -39.77 1.64 8.20
C ALA A 790 -40.63 2.91 8.39
N ALA A 791 -40.31 3.78 9.36
CA ALA A 791 -41.10 4.96 9.72
C ALA A 791 -40.18 6.15 10.04
N THR A 792 -39.74 6.86 9.00
CA THR A 792 -38.67 7.87 9.08
C THR A 792 -39.08 9.20 9.70
N ASN A 793 -40.37 9.46 9.94
CA ASN A 793 -40.86 10.80 10.26
C ASN A 793 -40.99 11.10 11.75
N SER A 794 -40.85 10.11 12.65
CA SER A 794 -40.86 10.33 14.10
C SER A 794 -39.95 9.35 14.83
N PRO A 795 -39.18 9.82 15.84
CA PRO A 795 -38.34 8.93 16.63
C PRO A 795 -39.21 7.98 17.48
N ALA A 796 -38.86 6.70 17.51
CA ALA A 796 -39.46 5.73 18.42
C ALA A 796 -38.98 5.92 19.86
N TYR A 797 -37.78 6.50 20.04
CA TYR A 797 -37.22 6.85 21.34
C TYR A 797 -36.30 8.06 21.21
N ALA A 798 -36.26 8.89 22.25
CA ALA A 798 -35.30 9.97 22.41
C ALA A 798 -34.75 9.97 23.84
N GLY A 799 -33.44 10.14 23.99
CA GLY A 799 -32.76 10.20 25.27
C GLY A 799 -31.66 11.25 25.27
N THR A 800 -31.11 11.52 26.44
CA THR A 800 -29.97 12.43 26.65
C THR A 800 -28.77 11.67 27.19
N PHE A 801 -27.57 12.23 27.00
CA PHE A 801 -26.32 11.66 27.52
C PHE A 801 -25.32 12.78 27.85
N VAL A 802 -24.27 12.42 28.60
CA VAL A 802 -23.03 13.21 28.70
C VAL A 802 -21.93 12.41 28.00
N SER A 803 -21.20 13.02 27.07
CA SER A 803 -20.19 12.30 26.31
C SER A 803 -19.07 11.74 27.20
N ASN A 804 -18.48 10.63 26.77
CA ASN A 804 -17.44 9.86 27.47
C ASN A 804 -17.88 9.31 28.84
N VAL A 805 -19.18 9.32 29.12
CA VAL A 805 -19.80 8.70 30.30
C VAL A 805 -20.73 7.57 29.86
N GLU A 806 -20.76 6.51 30.65
CA GLU A 806 -21.62 5.37 30.43
C GLU A 806 -23.11 5.76 30.53
N THR A 807 -23.88 5.47 29.48
CA THR A 807 -25.30 5.76 29.37
C THR A 807 -26.10 4.47 29.27
N SER A 808 -27.06 4.26 30.17
CA SER A 808 -27.92 3.06 30.16
C SER A 808 -28.85 3.02 28.95
N LEU A 809 -28.98 1.83 28.35
CA LEU A 809 -29.88 1.56 27.22
C LEU A 809 -31.12 0.74 27.62
N SER A 810 -31.37 0.54 28.92
CA SER A 810 -32.46 -0.31 29.42
C SER A 810 -33.86 0.09 28.90
N ALA A 811 -34.08 1.37 28.58
CA ALA A 811 -35.35 1.83 28.02
C ALA A 811 -35.69 1.23 26.65
N TRP A 812 -34.68 0.75 25.90
CA TRP A 812 -34.86 0.16 24.57
C TRP A 812 -35.55 -1.20 24.63
N GLN A 813 -35.65 -1.81 25.82
CA GLN A 813 -36.33 -3.08 26.03
C GLN A 813 -37.80 -3.05 25.57
N SER A 814 -38.45 -1.89 25.70
CA SER A 814 -39.87 -1.71 25.32
C SER A 814 -40.10 -1.49 23.83
N LEU A 815 -39.03 -1.29 23.04
CA LEU A 815 -39.13 -1.05 21.61
C LEU A 815 -39.41 -2.35 20.83
N PRO A 816 -40.15 -2.30 19.71
CA PRO A 816 -40.30 -3.44 18.81
C PRO A 816 -38.95 -3.95 18.28
N SER A 817 -38.88 -5.24 17.92
CA SER A 817 -37.73 -5.76 17.19
C SER A 817 -37.73 -5.20 15.76
N GLY A 818 -36.56 -4.85 15.21
CA GLY A 818 -36.43 -4.29 13.87
C GLY A 818 -35.17 -3.44 13.67
N ALA A 819 -35.02 -2.88 12.47
CA ALA A 819 -33.92 -1.96 12.15
C ALA A 819 -34.26 -0.51 12.54
N TYR A 820 -33.28 0.14 13.17
CA TYR A 820 -33.37 1.53 13.61
C TYR A 820 -32.14 2.32 13.16
N LYS A 821 -32.35 3.58 12.80
CA LYS A 821 -31.29 4.57 12.64
C LYS A 821 -31.09 5.31 13.97
N LEU A 822 -29.94 5.11 14.60
CA LEU A 822 -29.48 5.86 15.75
C LEU A 822 -28.88 7.18 15.27
N MET A 823 -29.43 8.30 15.72
CA MET A 823 -28.89 9.64 15.49
C MET A 823 -28.45 10.23 16.82
N VAL A 824 -27.19 10.65 16.92
CA VAL A 824 -26.58 11.25 18.10
C VAL A 824 -26.19 12.68 17.74
N SER A 825 -26.53 13.63 18.60
CA SER A 825 -26.16 15.04 18.42
C SER A 825 -25.66 15.64 19.72
N ALA A 826 -24.59 16.41 19.66
CA ALA A 826 -24.07 17.17 20.78
C ALA A 826 -23.59 18.54 20.30
N THR A 827 -23.44 19.46 21.24
CA THR A 827 -23.01 20.82 20.96
C THR A 827 -21.84 21.16 21.86
N ASP A 828 -20.82 21.83 21.31
CA ASP A 828 -19.71 22.32 22.12
C ASP A 828 -20.06 23.59 22.92
N GLU A 829 -19.13 24.07 23.76
CA GLU A 829 -19.30 25.28 24.58
C GLU A 829 -19.61 26.55 23.77
N GLN A 830 -19.37 26.55 22.46
CA GLN A 830 -19.59 27.68 21.56
C GLN A 830 -20.89 27.54 20.73
N GLY A 831 -21.70 26.52 20.98
CA GLY A 831 -22.97 26.33 20.28
C GLY A 831 -22.86 25.59 18.94
N ARG A 832 -21.71 25.01 18.61
CA ARG A 832 -21.50 24.29 17.33
C ARG A 832 -21.95 22.84 17.44
N LYS A 833 -22.77 22.41 16.49
CA LYS A 833 -23.37 21.08 16.46
C LYS A 833 -22.42 20.04 15.84
N ALA A 834 -22.32 18.90 16.49
CA ALA A 834 -21.75 17.67 15.95
C ALA A 834 -22.83 16.59 15.91
N ASP A 835 -22.84 15.79 14.84
CA ASP A 835 -23.82 14.75 14.59
C ASP A 835 -23.12 13.44 14.25
N TYR A 836 -23.70 12.32 14.66
CA TYR A 836 -23.27 10.96 14.35
C TYR A 836 -24.48 10.09 14.05
N GLU A 837 -24.35 9.20 13.06
CA GLU A 837 -25.40 8.25 12.71
C GLU A 837 -24.87 6.83 12.55
N GLN A 838 -25.66 5.86 13.01
CA GLN A 838 -25.40 4.43 12.85
C GLN A 838 -26.71 3.66 12.72
N GLU A 839 -26.73 2.62 11.89
CA GLU A 839 -27.84 1.65 11.88
C GLU A 839 -27.61 0.56 12.93
N VAL A 840 -28.66 0.25 13.70
CA VAL A 840 -28.70 -0.80 14.70
C VAL A 840 -29.95 -1.65 14.52
N VAL A 841 -29.89 -2.92 14.90
CA VAL A 841 -31.01 -3.85 14.89
C VAL A 841 -31.32 -4.21 16.34
N LEU A 842 -32.53 -3.87 16.78
CA LEU A 842 -33.05 -4.30 18.07
C LEU A 842 -33.76 -5.64 17.88
N PHE A 843 -33.52 -6.59 18.77
CA PHE A 843 -34.19 -7.88 18.73
C PHE A 843 -34.47 -8.40 20.15
N SER A 844 -35.42 -9.31 20.28
CA SER A 844 -35.69 -10.03 21.52
C SER A 844 -35.02 -11.40 21.47
N ILE A 845 -34.50 -11.85 22.61
CA ILE A 845 -33.96 -13.22 22.73
C ILE A 845 -35.01 -14.33 22.51
N ASN A 846 -36.29 -13.96 22.45
CA ASN A 846 -37.42 -14.84 22.20
C ASN A 846 -37.97 -14.73 20.76
N ASP A 847 -37.36 -13.91 19.91
CA ASP A 847 -37.76 -13.81 18.51
C ASP A 847 -37.56 -15.16 17.81
N THR A 848 -38.59 -15.61 17.08
CA THR A 848 -38.60 -16.91 16.39
C THR A 848 -38.15 -16.82 14.93
N HIS A 849 -37.96 -15.60 14.42
CA HIS A 849 -37.47 -15.29 13.08
C HIS A 849 -36.56 -14.05 13.16
N PRO A 850 -35.64 -13.84 12.21
CA PRO A 850 -34.81 -12.64 12.23
C PRO A 850 -35.69 -11.40 12.04
N PRO A 851 -35.53 -10.34 12.85
CA PRO A 851 -36.35 -9.13 12.76
C PRO A 851 -36.05 -8.27 11.51
N VAL A 852 -35.01 -8.63 10.75
CA VAL A 852 -34.59 -8.01 9.50
C VAL A 852 -34.13 -9.10 8.54
N ASP A 853 -34.35 -8.93 7.23
CA ASP A 853 -33.92 -9.92 6.22
C ASP A 853 -32.41 -10.16 6.32
N THR A 854 -32.03 -11.36 6.79
CA THR A 854 -30.65 -11.72 7.08
C THR A 854 -30.36 -13.14 6.60
N LYS A 855 -29.29 -13.31 5.83
CA LYS A 855 -28.86 -14.62 5.34
C LYS A 855 -28.32 -15.51 6.46
N ILE A 856 -27.57 -14.93 7.40
CA ILE A 856 -27.14 -15.59 8.65
C ILE A 856 -27.48 -14.67 9.82
N TRP A 857 -28.39 -15.12 10.65
CA TRP A 857 -28.65 -14.52 11.96
C TRP A 857 -27.82 -15.25 13.01
N TYR A 858 -26.91 -14.53 13.68
CA TYR A 858 -26.11 -15.07 14.77
C TYR A 858 -26.06 -14.07 15.92
N TYR A 859 -26.29 -14.54 17.15
CA TYR A 859 -26.10 -13.75 18.36
C TYR A 859 -25.52 -14.60 19.50
N PRO A 860 -24.31 -14.27 20.00
CA PRO A 860 -23.73 -14.95 21.15
C PRO A 860 -24.44 -14.53 22.44
N VAL A 861 -25.07 -15.47 23.15
CA VAL A 861 -25.65 -15.20 24.48
C VAL A 861 -24.59 -15.42 25.56
N ASN A 862 -23.91 -16.55 25.50
CA ASN A 862 -22.75 -16.89 26.32
C ASN A 862 -21.88 -17.88 25.55
N THR A 863 -20.66 -17.50 25.18
CA THR A 863 -19.72 -18.37 24.46
C THR A 863 -18.63 -18.94 25.36
N THR A 864 -18.55 -18.49 26.62
CA THR A 864 -17.64 -19.06 27.61
C THR A 864 -18.41 -19.89 28.64
N PHE A 865 -18.02 -21.12 28.89
CA PHE A 865 -18.86 -22.04 29.66
C PHE A 865 -18.10 -22.92 30.64
N ASP A 866 -18.76 -23.26 31.74
CA ASP A 866 -18.29 -24.16 32.79
C ASP A 866 -19.47 -25.01 33.31
N ALA A 867 -19.22 -25.87 34.31
CA ALA A 867 -20.25 -26.75 34.88
C ALA A 867 -21.49 -26.02 35.44
N SER A 868 -21.37 -24.72 35.76
CA SER A 868 -22.44 -23.88 36.30
C SER A 868 -22.99 -22.84 35.31
N HIS A 869 -22.24 -22.52 34.24
CA HIS A 869 -22.59 -21.53 33.23
C HIS A 869 -22.54 -22.17 31.84
N PRO A 870 -23.65 -22.70 31.30
CA PRO A 870 -23.68 -23.33 29.98
C PRO A 870 -23.49 -22.31 28.85
N ALA A 871 -22.96 -22.77 27.71
CA ALA A 871 -22.87 -21.95 26.50
C ALA A 871 -24.25 -21.86 25.82
N SER A 872 -24.55 -20.70 25.23
CA SER A 872 -25.79 -20.44 24.53
C SER A 872 -25.60 -19.41 23.43
N PHE A 873 -26.27 -19.60 22.29
CA PHE A 873 -26.31 -18.62 21.20
C PHE A 873 -27.60 -18.77 20.40
N LEU A 874 -27.95 -17.75 19.63
CA LEU A 874 -29.00 -17.82 18.61
C LEU A 874 -28.37 -18.01 17.24
N PHE A 875 -28.93 -18.90 16.44
CA PHE A 875 -28.59 -19.05 15.03
C PHE A 875 -29.86 -19.21 14.19
N GLY A 876 -29.90 -18.57 13.03
CA GLY A 876 -31.06 -18.60 12.15
C GLY A 876 -30.80 -17.99 10.78
N THR A 877 -31.87 -17.88 10.00
CA THR A 877 -31.86 -17.27 8.66
C THR A 877 -33.25 -16.81 8.27
N SER A 878 -33.34 -15.75 7.47
CA SER A 878 -34.58 -15.30 6.81
C SER A 878 -34.88 -16.08 5.52
N GLU A 879 -33.94 -16.92 5.07
CA GLU A 879 -34.15 -17.77 3.90
C GLU A 879 -35.21 -18.83 4.16
N LYS A 880 -36.07 -19.05 3.17
CA LYS A 880 -37.05 -20.15 3.18
C LYS A 880 -36.40 -21.42 2.66
N ASP A 881 -36.73 -22.55 3.27
CA ASP A 881 -36.20 -23.88 2.92
C ASP A 881 -34.66 -23.90 2.77
N ALA A 882 -33.95 -23.53 3.83
CA ALA A 882 -32.50 -23.52 3.92
C ALA A 882 -31.97 -24.82 4.57
N TYR A 883 -30.99 -25.45 3.92
CA TYR A 883 -30.35 -26.69 4.37
C TYR A 883 -28.96 -26.37 4.93
N ILE A 884 -28.85 -26.30 6.25
CA ILE A 884 -27.64 -25.89 6.96
C ILE A 884 -26.81 -27.12 7.31
N LEU A 885 -25.67 -27.28 6.67
CA LEU A 885 -24.64 -28.24 7.08
C LEU A 885 -24.03 -27.77 8.40
N THR A 886 -24.14 -28.61 9.41
CA THR A 886 -23.59 -28.37 10.74
C THR A 886 -22.47 -29.34 11.05
N ASP A 887 -21.43 -28.79 11.68
CA ASP A 887 -20.21 -29.49 12.01
C ASP A 887 -19.73 -29.06 13.39
N ILE A 888 -19.74 -29.99 14.35
CA ILE A 888 -19.35 -29.75 15.75
C ILE A 888 -18.08 -30.53 16.05
N ARG A 889 -17.07 -29.83 16.57
CA ARG A 889 -15.73 -30.37 16.80
C ARG A 889 -15.20 -30.00 18.18
N CYS A 890 -14.37 -30.87 18.73
CA CYS A 890 -13.57 -30.64 19.93
C CYS A 890 -12.11 -30.90 19.55
N GLY A 891 -11.31 -29.84 19.40
CA GLY A 891 -9.97 -29.93 18.83
C GLY A 891 -9.97 -30.64 17.47
N ASN A 892 -9.14 -31.67 17.31
CA ASN A 892 -9.09 -32.48 16.09
C ASN A 892 -10.21 -33.54 15.99
N ARG A 893 -11.05 -33.74 17.02
CA ARG A 893 -12.15 -34.72 17.02
C ARG A 893 -13.43 -34.08 16.46
N ARG A 894 -14.13 -34.77 15.56
CA ARG A 894 -15.47 -34.39 15.08
C ARG A 894 -16.51 -35.11 15.92
N LEU A 895 -17.36 -34.38 16.63
CA LEU A 895 -18.39 -34.93 17.52
C LEU A 895 -19.67 -35.24 16.76
N GLU A 896 -20.14 -34.28 15.97
CA GLU A 896 -21.39 -34.39 15.23
C GLU A 896 -21.25 -33.76 13.84
N SER A 897 -21.97 -34.32 12.86
CA SER A 897 -22.26 -33.65 11.60
C SER A 897 -23.62 -34.05 11.05
N ASN A 898 -24.44 -33.05 10.78
CA ASN A 898 -25.83 -33.19 10.39
C ASN A 898 -26.24 -32.06 9.42
N VAL A 899 -27.47 -32.13 8.94
CA VAL A 899 -28.09 -31.09 8.11
C VAL A 899 -29.34 -30.61 8.83
N LEU A 900 -29.37 -29.34 9.22
CA LEU A 900 -30.55 -28.69 9.78
C LEU A 900 -31.40 -28.09 8.67
N HIS A 901 -32.72 -28.20 8.77
CA HIS A 901 -33.64 -27.57 7.84
C HIS A 901 -34.34 -26.40 8.54
N LEU A 902 -34.05 -25.18 8.10
CA LEU A 902 -34.60 -23.94 8.64
C LEU A 902 -35.40 -23.21 7.55
N SER A 903 -36.47 -22.53 7.93
CA SER A 903 -37.23 -21.70 6.99
C SER A 903 -37.73 -20.46 7.72
N ASP A 904 -37.10 -19.31 7.44
CA ASP A 904 -37.38 -18.02 8.08
C ASP A 904 -37.51 -18.15 9.61
N SER A 905 -36.43 -18.63 10.24
CA SER A 905 -36.48 -19.05 11.63
C SER A 905 -35.16 -18.81 12.35
N VAL A 906 -35.27 -18.54 13.66
CA VAL A 906 -34.16 -18.43 14.61
C VAL A 906 -34.34 -19.48 15.69
N MET A 907 -33.27 -20.19 16.01
CA MET A 907 -33.23 -21.19 17.05
C MET A 907 -32.18 -20.83 18.10
N ARG A 908 -32.47 -21.18 19.36
CA ARG A 908 -31.49 -21.14 20.44
C ARG A 908 -30.77 -22.47 20.53
N PHE A 909 -29.45 -22.41 20.52
CA PHE A 909 -28.58 -23.54 20.79
C PHE A 909 -28.05 -23.43 22.21
N HIS A 910 -28.02 -24.56 22.93
CA HIS A 910 -27.64 -24.64 24.33
C HIS A 910 -26.70 -25.83 24.53
N TYR A 911 -25.51 -25.56 25.06
CA TYR A 911 -24.46 -26.55 25.27
C TYR A 911 -24.00 -26.50 26.73
N PRO A 912 -24.48 -27.40 27.60
CA PRO A 912 -23.91 -27.58 28.93
C PRO A 912 -22.46 -28.07 28.82
N TYR A 913 -21.60 -27.76 29.79
CA TYR A 913 -20.22 -28.27 29.75
C TYR A 913 -20.18 -29.77 30.04
N GLU A 914 -19.52 -30.54 29.18
CA GLU A 914 -19.21 -31.96 29.36
C GLU A 914 -17.70 -32.16 29.33
N GLU A 915 -17.19 -33.13 30.11
CA GLU A 915 -15.74 -33.41 30.17
C GLU A 915 -15.15 -33.74 28.79
N GLU A 916 -15.96 -34.33 27.91
CA GLU A 916 -15.52 -34.72 26.58
C GLU A 916 -15.29 -33.55 25.61
N TYR A 917 -15.75 -32.35 25.96
CA TYR A 917 -15.52 -31.12 25.19
C TYR A 917 -14.13 -30.51 25.48
N GLY A 918 -13.43 -30.99 26.51
CA GLY A 918 -12.09 -30.54 26.85
C GLY A 918 -12.01 -29.02 26.98
N ASP A 919 -11.28 -28.39 26.06
CA ASP A 919 -11.05 -26.94 26.06
C ASP A 919 -12.17 -26.12 25.41
N GLY A 920 -13.11 -26.77 24.73
CA GLY A 920 -14.21 -26.11 24.07
C GLY A 920 -14.70 -26.80 22.80
N LEU A 921 -15.67 -26.18 22.16
CA LEU A 921 -16.29 -26.64 20.92
C LEU A 921 -16.08 -25.63 19.81
N VAL A 922 -15.81 -26.12 18.61
CA VAL A 922 -15.87 -25.32 17.38
C VAL A 922 -17.08 -25.81 16.58
N LEU A 923 -18.01 -24.89 16.32
CA LEU A 923 -19.22 -25.17 15.56
C LEU A 923 -19.16 -24.40 14.24
N SER A 924 -19.43 -25.11 13.15
CA SER A 924 -19.55 -24.54 11.80
C SER A 924 -20.97 -24.75 11.28
N PHE A 925 -21.57 -23.68 10.80
CA PHE A 925 -22.85 -23.64 10.12
C PHE A 925 -22.63 -23.15 8.70
N CYS A 926 -23.03 -23.92 7.70
CA CYS A 926 -22.77 -23.60 6.31
C CYS A 926 -23.92 -24.00 5.40
N PHE A 927 -24.32 -23.14 4.48
CA PHE A 927 -25.36 -23.48 3.50
C PHE A 927 -25.17 -22.72 2.20
N VAL A 928 -25.84 -23.21 1.16
CA VAL A 928 -25.86 -22.59 -0.17
C VAL A 928 -27.27 -22.12 -0.48
N LYS A 929 -27.39 -20.92 -1.05
CA LYS A 929 -28.66 -20.41 -1.58
C LYS A 929 -28.40 -19.50 -2.76
N ALA A 930 -29.14 -19.67 -3.86
CA ALA A 930 -28.99 -18.90 -5.09
C ALA A 930 -27.52 -18.79 -5.58
N GLY A 931 -26.80 -19.92 -5.55
CA GLY A 931 -25.39 -20.05 -5.96
C GLY A 931 -24.35 -19.52 -4.98
N GLN A 932 -24.78 -18.83 -3.91
CA GLN A 932 -23.90 -18.22 -2.92
C GLN A 932 -23.70 -19.12 -1.71
N LEU A 933 -22.48 -19.08 -1.16
CA LEU A 933 -22.10 -19.80 0.05
C LEU A 933 -22.20 -18.87 1.26
N TYR A 934 -22.95 -19.30 2.27
CA TYR A 934 -23.05 -18.64 3.56
C TYR A 934 -22.41 -19.53 4.63
N ARG A 935 -21.56 -18.92 5.48
CA ARG A 935 -20.86 -19.64 6.55
C ARG A 935 -20.78 -18.83 7.84
N GLN A 936 -20.99 -19.49 8.97
CA GLN A 936 -20.77 -18.97 10.31
C GLN A 936 -19.99 -20.02 11.10
N GLN A 937 -18.85 -19.63 11.65
CA GLN A 937 -18.10 -20.44 12.59
C GLN A 937 -18.12 -19.73 13.95
N LEU A 938 -18.21 -20.49 15.03
CA LEU A 938 -18.07 -19.96 16.38
C LEU A 938 -17.33 -20.95 17.27
N SER A 939 -16.61 -20.40 18.24
CA SER A 939 -15.91 -21.15 19.28
C SER A 939 -16.65 -20.95 20.61
N LEU A 940 -16.95 -22.05 21.27
CA LEU A 940 -17.41 -22.10 22.65
C LEU A 940 -16.22 -22.49 23.50
N GLU A 941 -15.80 -21.63 24.40
CA GLU A 941 -14.54 -21.77 25.14
C GLU A 941 -14.80 -22.12 26.59
N LYS A 942 -14.03 -23.05 27.14
CA LYS A 942 -14.07 -23.31 28.58
C LYS A 942 -13.72 -22.03 29.35
N LYS A 943 -14.60 -21.63 30.28
CA LYS A 943 -14.38 -20.43 31.09
C LYS A 943 -13.15 -20.64 31.99
N LEU A 944 -12.13 -19.82 31.80
CA LEU A 944 -10.88 -19.90 32.55
C LEU A 944 -11.00 -19.18 33.90
N PRO A 945 -10.34 -19.67 34.96
CA PRO A 945 -10.25 -18.95 36.23
C PRO A 945 -9.43 -17.66 36.06
N GLU A 946 -9.72 -16.63 36.85
CA GLU A 946 -8.90 -15.42 36.94
C GLU A 946 -7.49 -15.80 37.47
N LYS A 947 -6.44 -15.34 36.78
CA LYS A 947 -5.03 -15.68 37.08
C LYS A 947 -4.11 -14.46 37.25
N GLU A 948 -4.63 -13.24 37.10
CA GLU A 948 -3.81 -12.03 37.15
C GLU A 948 -3.27 -11.76 38.57
N LEU A 949 -1.96 -11.67 38.71
CA LEU A 949 -1.32 -11.38 40.00
C LEU A 949 -1.55 -9.92 40.41
N LYS A 950 -2.00 -9.72 41.65
CA LYS A 950 -2.18 -8.38 42.25
C LYS A 950 -0.87 -7.92 42.88
N ILE A 951 -0.23 -6.92 42.28
CA ILE A 951 1.03 -6.34 42.76
C ILE A 951 0.75 -4.99 43.43
N THR A 952 1.10 -4.85 44.71
CA THR A 952 1.00 -3.60 45.46
C THR A 952 2.38 -3.08 45.84
N ARG A 953 2.62 -1.78 45.70
CA ARG A 953 3.89 -1.11 46.04
C ARG A 953 3.81 -0.61 47.49
N GLU A 954 4.66 -1.13 48.36
CA GLU A 954 4.72 -0.70 49.77
C GLU A 954 5.75 0.41 49.98
N VAL A 955 6.92 0.27 49.35
CA VAL A 955 7.99 1.27 49.37
C VAL A 955 8.49 1.48 47.94
N PHE A 956 8.23 2.67 47.41
CA PHE A 956 8.72 3.11 46.11
C PHE A 956 8.83 4.64 46.13
N ARG A 957 9.99 5.18 45.75
CA ARG A 957 10.24 6.63 45.71
C ARG A 957 10.58 7.07 44.31
N ASP A 958 9.97 8.16 43.86
CA ASP A 958 10.17 8.69 42.52
C ASP A 958 11.48 9.48 42.36
N ASN A 959 12.02 10.02 43.47
CA ASN A 959 13.23 10.85 43.46
C ASN A 959 14.33 10.26 44.34
N LEU A 960 15.53 10.07 43.78
CA LEU A 960 16.69 9.47 44.44
C LEU A 960 17.95 10.32 44.23
N ARG A 961 18.91 10.23 45.17
CA ARG A 961 20.24 10.84 44.98
C ARG A 961 21.19 9.85 44.28
N PRO A 962 22.10 10.33 43.40
CA PRO A 962 23.11 9.46 42.79
C PRO A 962 23.92 8.68 43.84
N GLY A 963 24.04 7.37 43.66
CA GLY A 963 24.74 6.47 44.59
C GLY A 963 24.02 6.17 45.91
N GLN A 964 22.81 6.70 46.13
CA GLN A 964 21.97 6.36 47.29
C GLN A 964 21.58 4.89 47.26
N LYS A 965 21.68 4.22 48.41
CA LYS A 965 21.09 2.89 48.61
C LYS A 965 19.58 3.06 48.79
N GLU A 966 18.79 2.34 48.00
CA GLU A 966 17.34 2.35 48.06
C GLU A 966 16.82 0.91 48.19
N GLU A 967 15.74 0.74 48.95
CA GLU A 967 14.99 -0.51 49.07
C GLU A 967 13.61 -0.30 48.44
N TRP A 968 13.25 -1.14 47.46
CA TRP A 968 11.89 -1.21 46.93
C TRP A 968 11.18 -2.43 47.49
N ARG A 969 9.95 -2.24 47.95
CA ARG A 969 9.14 -3.31 48.53
C ARG A 969 7.81 -3.46 47.79
N PHE A 970 7.55 -4.66 47.34
CA PHE A 970 6.36 -5.04 46.61
C PHE A 970 5.71 -6.26 47.28
N THR A 971 4.38 -6.29 47.31
CA THR A 971 3.60 -7.44 47.75
C THR A 971 2.85 -8.01 46.55
N VAL A 972 3.06 -9.29 46.26
CA VAL A 972 2.46 -9.99 45.13
C VAL A 972 1.48 -11.05 45.64
N LYS A 973 0.23 -10.94 45.23
CA LYS A 973 -0.86 -11.85 45.65
C LYS A 973 -1.55 -12.48 44.45
N THR A 974 -2.09 -13.68 44.63
CA THR A 974 -3.02 -14.29 43.68
C THR A 974 -4.34 -13.50 43.62
N PRO A 975 -5.18 -13.68 42.59
CA PRO A 975 -6.50 -13.06 42.52
C PRO A 975 -7.35 -13.27 43.78
N GLN A 976 -7.21 -14.44 44.42
CA GLN A 976 -7.88 -14.86 45.65
C GLN A 976 -7.29 -14.22 46.92
N GLY A 977 -6.24 -13.40 46.80
CA GLY A 977 -5.65 -12.65 47.91
C GLY A 977 -4.57 -13.40 48.71
N LEU A 978 -4.15 -14.58 48.27
CA LEU A 978 -3.07 -15.37 48.89
C LEU A 978 -1.69 -14.90 48.40
N PRO A 979 -0.60 -15.07 49.17
CA PRO A 979 0.76 -14.84 48.66
C PRO A 979 1.02 -15.68 47.41
N ALA A 980 1.58 -15.06 46.36
CA ALA A 980 1.91 -15.76 45.12
C ALA A 980 3.36 -16.26 45.12
N GLU A 981 3.58 -17.50 44.67
CA GLU A 981 4.90 -17.98 44.28
C GLU A 981 5.22 -17.39 42.89
N ALA A 982 6.12 -16.41 42.83
CA ALA A 982 6.39 -15.66 41.61
C ALA A 982 7.88 -15.31 41.48
N GLU A 983 8.37 -15.31 40.23
CA GLU A 983 9.66 -14.73 39.88
C GLU A 983 9.45 -13.27 39.45
N MET A 984 10.19 -12.34 40.06
CA MET A 984 10.11 -10.92 39.74
C MET A 984 11.33 -10.46 38.95
N LEU A 985 11.09 -9.72 37.87
CA LEU A 985 12.13 -9.07 37.07
C LEU A 985 11.89 -7.56 37.04
N THR A 986 12.91 -6.79 37.39
CA THR A 986 12.89 -5.32 37.35
C THR A 986 13.92 -4.80 36.37
N PHE A 987 13.54 -3.83 35.55
CA PHE A 987 14.45 -3.13 34.64
C PHE A 987 14.53 -1.66 35.02
N MET A 988 15.75 -1.11 34.99
CA MET A 988 16.01 0.31 35.17
C MET A 988 17.09 0.72 34.18
N TYR A 989 16.82 1.75 33.40
CA TYR A 989 17.72 2.28 32.37
C TYR A 989 17.47 3.77 32.22
N ASP A 990 18.38 4.43 31.50
CA ASP A 990 18.35 5.87 31.29
C ASP A 990 17.19 6.27 30.36
N ALA A 991 16.27 7.10 30.86
CA ALA A 991 15.09 7.57 30.12
C ALA A 991 15.46 8.34 28.84
N SER A 992 16.68 8.90 28.76
CA SER A 992 17.17 9.57 27.55
C SER A 992 17.22 8.64 26.33
N LEU A 993 17.26 7.32 26.54
CA LEU A 993 17.30 6.35 25.45
C LEU A 993 15.96 6.26 24.70
N ASP A 994 14.82 6.48 25.38
CA ASP A 994 13.51 6.42 24.72
C ASP A 994 13.27 7.60 23.78
N LYS A 995 14.00 8.71 23.98
CA LYS A 995 14.03 9.85 23.06
C LYS A 995 14.63 9.47 21.70
N ILE A 996 15.61 8.57 21.70
CA ILE A 996 16.27 8.07 20.48
C ILE A 996 15.46 6.92 19.89
N TRP A 997 15.12 5.92 20.73
CA TRP A 997 14.39 4.74 20.31
C TRP A 997 13.56 4.15 21.46
N LYS A 998 12.24 4.34 21.38
CA LYS A 998 11.29 3.91 22.42
C LYS A 998 11.20 2.38 22.51
N ASN A 999 11.28 1.85 23.72
CA ASN A 999 11.10 0.42 23.95
C ASN A 999 9.61 0.03 24.03
N ASN A 1000 9.06 -0.55 22.96
CA ASN A 1000 7.66 -0.99 22.90
C ASN A 1000 7.44 -2.44 23.40
N ASN A 1001 8.48 -3.19 23.74
CA ASN A 1001 8.40 -4.63 24.07
C ASN A 1001 8.17 -4.89 25.58
N ARG A 1002 7.31 -4.11 26.26
CA ARG A 1002 7.19 -4.18 27.74
C ARG A 1002 5.82 -4.46 28.32
N THR A 1003 4.78 -4.53 27.50
CA THR A 1003 3.44 -4.94 27.93
C THR A 1003 3.14 -6.32 27.37
N PHE A 1004 3.20 -7.32 28.24
CA PHE A 1004 2.72 -8.67 27.95
C PHE A 1004 1.83 -9.11 29.11
N GLN A 1005 0.58 -9.44 28.82
CA GLN A 1005 -0.27 -10.25 29.68
C GLN A 1005 -0.31 -11.64 29.01
N VAL A 1006 0.08 -12.68 29.73
CA VAL A 1006 -0.04 -14.10 29.31
C VAL A 1006 -1.30 -14.66 29.91
#